data_AF-A0AAN9USB3-F1
#
_entry.id   AF-A0AAN9USB3-F1
#
_cell.length_a   1.000
_cell.length_b   1.000
_cell.length_c   1.000
_cell.angle_alpha   90.00
_cell.angle_beta   90.00
_cell.angle_gamma   90.00
#
_symmetry.space_group_name_H-M   'P 1'
#
loop_
_entity.id
_entity.type
_entity.pdbx_description
1 polymer ?
#
loop_
_entity_poly.entity_id
_entity_poly.type
_entity_poly.pdbx_seq_one_letter_code
_entity_poly.pdbx_strand_id
1 'polypeptide(L)'
;MLIRGRCLVVTGLLATVVIGAPPPAPQQPPPPLPPPAAPPASLSIAHADADQIVLQVGGVKPDGDIHGDSPQRKLHGRFLHITDLHPDQFYKPHTSTESPYACHRSKGPAGAYGAETSDCDSPFSLVNATLDWIGANLKDSIDFVVWTGDSARHDSDPYRAPRHNSEIIETNRIIADKFVDAFSDSKGLAVPVIPTLGNNDIYPHNVLMPGPNDILRTYTDIWKPFIPEEQRHSFHYGGWFYVEVIPNKLAVFSLNTLYFFDRNAGIDDCASPSEPGYKHFEWLRVQLQFMRDRGMKAILMGHVPPARTEGKQLWDETCWQKYTLWLQQYRDVVTGALYGHMNIDHFILQDTRDIDITFTSPAATKSGRARESLGSELSAQSRTDYLMELRDEWSQLPDLAAYMEEEEVEIEGKKKKKKKGKKHKGKGKKKIGGPWAERYQLSLVSPSIVPNYFPSIRVFEYNITGLEHAATWVDTTRASDANLVLQSDLEGNDELEFTPDSDVPIDSSGKKRKGKGKKGKKPKDPPVHVPDGPSKTTPPGPAYSPQPLTFTGFTQYYANLTYINNDLTEKEDLDEMKWDSGRHSDKKPKHEKPRPNEFTFEVEYNTFEDKIYKLKDLTVKSFIHLGHRIGQTSPKSESDVDDFEDEDDDDEDVDAHDLEDEQERASDSSDDDDDDDDVDAMKRKGKKGKGKKKKHKGGKKHRKTNRAWLHFLKHAFVSTASKEELKDMA
;
A
#
# COMPACT_ATOMS: atom_id res chain seq x y z
N MET A 1 45.16 -3.51 49.03
CA MET A 1 46.13 -4.37 48.31
C MET A 1 46.27 -3.81 46.90
N LEU A 2 47.34 -3.05 46.64
CA LEU A 2 47.72 -2.53 45.31
C LEU A 2 48.56 -3.59 44.58
N ILE A 3 48.36 -3.81 43.27
CA ILE A 3 49.38 -4.01 42.19
C ILE A 3 48.62 -3.81 40.85
N ARG A 4 48.68 -2.70 40.08
CA ARG A 4 49.70 -2.18 39.13
C ARG A 4 50.25 -3.18 38.09
N GLY A 5 49.62 -3.24 36.91
CA GLY A 5 50.20 -3.79 35.67
C GLY A 5 50.64 -2.67 34.72
N ARG A 6 51.94 -2.61 34.43
CA ARG A 6 52.62 -1.62 33.56
C ARG A 6 52.56 -2.04 32.09
N CYS A 7 52.37 -1.05 31.21
CA CYS A 7 52.68 -1.11 29.79
C CYS A 7 54.18 -1.34 29.56
N LEU A 8 54.51 -2.24 28.63
CA LEU A 8 55.84 -2.38 28.05
C LEU A 8 55.76 -1.97 26.57
N VAL A 9 56.49 -0.91 26.21
CA VAL A 9 56.69 -0.44 24.85
C VAL A 9 57.86 -1.24 24.26
N VAL A 10 57.63 -1.94 23.15
CA VAL A 10 58.68 -2.55 22.34
C VAL A 10 58.77 -1.77 21.03
N THR A 11 59.86 -1.03 20.89
CA THR A 11 60.29 -0.36 19.66
C THR A 11 60.92 -1.39 18.72
N GLY A 12 60.29 -1.62 17.57
CA GLY A 12 60.88 -2.35 16.44
C GLY A 12 60.97 -1.42 15.22
N LEU A 13 62.19 -1.00 14.87
CA LEU A 13 62.50 -0.39 13.58
C LEU A 13 62.40 -1.46 12.49
N LEU A 14 61.55 -1.22 11.49
CA LEU A 14 61.61 -1.88 10.18
C LEU A 14 61.54 -0.79 9.11
N ALA A 15 62.70 -0.50 8.55
CA ALA A 15 62.85 0.28 7.34
C ALA A 15 62.55 -0.62 6.15
N THR A 16 61.51 -0.29 5.38
CA THR A 16 61.27 -0.92 4.07
C THR A 16 61.13 0.17 3.02
N VAL A 17 62.04 0.06 2.05
CA VAL A 17 62.32 0.87 0.87
C VAL A 17 61.06 1.26 0.09
N VAL A 18 60.89 2.58 -0.12
CA VAL A 18 59.95 3.14 -1.10
C VAL A 18 60.60 3.07 -2.48
N ILE A 19 60.06 2.23 -3.37
CA ILE A 19 60.42 2.22 -4.79
C ILE A 19 59.56 3.26 -5.48
N GLY A 20 60.17 4.38 -5.87
CA GLY A 20 59.54 5.47 -6.62
C GLY A 20 59.25 5.07 -8.06
N ALA A 21 58.05 5.38 -8.53
CA ALA A 21 57.63 5.23 -9.93
C ALA A 21 58.32 6.30 -10.82
N PRO A 22 58.64 5.98 -12.09
CA PRO A 22 59.34 6.89 -13.00
C PRO A 22 58.42 8.02 -13.52
N PRO A 23 58.98 9.21 -13.84
CA PRO A 23 58.22 10.36 -14.32
C PRO A 23 57.76 10.21 -15.78
N PRO A 24 56.63 10.83 -16.17
CA PRO A 24 56.08 10.73 -17.52
C PRO A 24 56.86 11.57 -18.55
N ALA A 25 56.93 11.05 -19.78
CA ALA A 25 57.61 11.67 -20.92
C ALA A 25 56.89 12.95 -21.44
N PRO A 26 57.61 13.93 -22.00
CA PRO A 26 57.04 15.20 -22.44
C PRO A 26 56.24 15.06 -23.74
N GLN A 27 55.00 15.53 -23.72
CA GLN A 27 54.10 15.58 -24.88
C GLN A 27 54.43 16.78 -25.78
N GLN A 28 54.36 16.58 -27.10
CA GLN A 28 54.61 17.61 -28.13
C GLN A 28 53.41 18.58 -28.26
N PRO A 29 53.66 19.85 -28.62
CA PRO A 29 52.61 20.86 -28.76
C PRO A 29 51.82 20.73 -30.08
N PRO A 30 50.53 21.09 -30.10
CA PRO A 30 49.65 20.97 -31.27
C PRO A 30 49.91 22.06 -32.34
N PRO A 31 49.53 21.81 -33.62
CA PRO A 31 49.73 22.74 -34.72
C PRO A 31 48.78 23.97 -34.67
N PRO A 32 49.16 25.10 -35.30
CA PRO A 32 48.43 26.36 -35.19
C PRO A 32 47.16 26.44 -36.06
N LEU A 33 46.15 27.13 -35.54
CA LEU A 33 44.85 27.39 -36.17
C LEU A 33 44.91 28.51 -37.25
N PRO A 34 44.02 28.48 -38.26
CA PRO A 34 43.95 29.46 -39.34
C PRO A 34 43.28 30.80 -38.91
N PRO A 35 43.52 31.91 -39.64
CA PRO A 35 43.10 33.26 -39.24
C PRO A 35 41.61 33.55 -39.51
N PRO A 36 41.02 34.54 -38.79
CA PRO A 36 39.59 34.87 -38.85
C PRO A 36 39.24 35.71 -40.09
N ALA A 37 38.07 35.43 -40.67
CA ALA A 37 37.47 36.24 -41.74
C ALA A 37 36.72 37.46 -41.19
N ALA A 38 36.83 38.58 -41.91
CA ALA A 38 36.36 39.92 -41.56
C ALA A 38 34.83 40.13 -41.71
N PRO A 39 34.24 41.15 -41.05
CA PRO A 39 32.81 41.43 -41.06
C PRO A 39 32.39 42.48 -42.11
N PRO A 40 31.11 42.53 -42.50
CA PRO A 40 30.45 43.78 -42.92
C PRO A 40 29.31 44.13 -41.93
N ALA A 41 29.34 45.28 -41.25
CA ALA A 41 29.01 46.65 -41.70
C ALA A 41 27.49 46.94 -41.83
N SER A 42 26.94 47.39 -40.69
CA SER A 42 26.04 48.55 -40.43
C SER A 42 24.98 49.05 -41.43
N LEU A 43 23.76 49.29 -40.89
CA LEU A 43 22.80 50.42 -41.06
C LEU A 43 21.35 49.84 -40.98
N SER A 44 20.31 50.42 -40.38
CA SER A 44 20.02 51.71 -39.73
C SER A 44 18.72 51.58 -38.90
N ILE A 45 18.55 52.43 -37.90
CA ILE A 45 17.37 52.53 -37.01
C ILE A 45 16.15 53.13 -37.71
N ALA A 46 14.95 52.62 -37.42
CA ALA A 46 13.68 53.37 -37.48
C ALA A 46 12.75 52.91 -36.34
N HIS A 47 12.17 53.88 -35.61
CA HIS A 47 11.13 53.68 -34.57
C HIS A 47 9.74 53.57 -35.21
N ALA A 48 8.86 52.72 -34.66
CA ALA A 48 7.52 53.09 -34.15
C ALA A 48 6.58 51.87 -33.93
N ASP A 49 5.96 51.88 -32.74
CA ASP A 49 4.60 51.46 -32.35
C ASP A 49 4.08 50.02 -32.41
N ALA A 50 3.19 49.80 -31.43
CA ALA A 50 2.51 48.60 -31.00
C ALA A 50 1.44 48.08 -31.97
N ASP A 51 1.28 46.75 -32.06
CA ASP A 51 0.06 46.02 -31.67
C ASP A 51 0.15 44.53 -32.04
N GLN A 52 -0.67 43.73 -31.37
CA GLN A 52 -0.89 42.29 -31.55
C GLN A 52 -1.00 41.85 -33.02
N ILE A 53 -0.53 40.63 -33.35
CA ILE A 53 -1.28 39.61 -34.15
C ILE A 53 -0.51 38.26 -34.17
N VAL A 54 -1.23 37.24 -33.73
CA VAL A 54 -1.33 35.83 -34.18
C VAL A 54 -0.25 35.32 -35.15
N LEU A 55 0.52 34.30 -34.73
CA LEU A 55 1.24 33.41 -35.66
C LEU A 55 0.50 32.10 -35.82
N GLN A 56 -0.16 32.03 -36.97
CA GLN A 56 -0.74 30.86 -37.60
C GLN A 56 0.43 29.99 -38.13
N VAL A 57 0.63 28.79 -37.57
CA VAL A 57 1.60 27.83 -38.12
C VAL A 57 0.98 27.16 -39.33
N GLY A 58 1.48 27.53 -40.53
CA GLY A 58 1.10 26.93 -41.80
C GLY A 58 1.49 25.45 -41.86
N GLY A 59 0.54 24.62 -42.30
CA GLY A 59 0.72 23.20 -42.47
C GLY A 59 1.70 22.85 -43.58
N VAL A 60 2.62 21.94 -43.27
CA VAL A 60 3.35 21.15 -44.26
C VAL A 60 2.68 19.78 -44.30
N LYS A 61 2.21 19.37 -45.49
CA LYS A 61 1.71 18.02 -45.75
C LYS A 61 2.89 17.03 -45.69
N PRO A 62 2.77 15.88 -45.01
CA PRO A 62 3.68 14.77 -45.21
C PRO A 62 3.09 13.85 -46.28
N ASP A 63 3.70 13.86 -47.47
CA ASP A 63 3.69 12.69 -48.35
C ASP A 63 5.00 11.93 -48.09
N GLY A 64 4.90 10.70 -47.61
CA GLY A 64 6.04 9.84 -47.35
C GLY A 64 5.76 8.79 -46.28
N ASP A 65 5.07 7.71 -46.68
CA ASP A 65 4.96 6.48 -45.90
C ASP A 65 6.35 5.94 -45.52
N ILE A 66 6.67 6.02 -44.23
CA ILE A 66 7.61 5.11 -43.58
C ILE A 66 6.81 4.43 -42.46
N HIS A 67 6.21 3.30 -42.81
CA HIS A 67 5.62 2.38 -41.85
C HIS A 67 6.73 1.77 -40.99
N GLY A 68 6.81 2.28 -39.77
CA GLY A 68 7.52 1.70 -38.63
C GLY A 68 6.82 2.10 -37.34
N ASP A 69 5.49 2.08 -37.33
CA ASP A 69 4.67 2.33 -36.14
C ASP A 69 4.84 1.18 -35.16
N SER A 70 5.72 1.34 -34.18
CA SER A 70 5.52 0.70 -32.88
C SER A 70 4.21 1.28 -32.30
N PRO A 71 3.18 0.48 -32.00
CA PRO A 71 1.92 1.01 -31.50
C PRO A 71 2.16 1.83 -30.23
N GLN A 72 1.77 3.11 -30.24
CA GLN A 72 1.76 3.93 -29.03
C GLN A 72 0.91 3.23 -27.97
N ARG A 73 1.46 3.03 -26.77
CA ARG A 73 0.70 2.51 -25.63
C ARG A 73 -0.48 3.46 -25.38
N LYS A 74 -1.63 2.88 -25.08
CA LYS A 74 -2.82 3.63 -24.69
C LYS A 74 -3.06 3.43 -23.20
N LEU A 75 -3.76 4.36 -22.57
CA LEU A 75 -4.20 4.17 -21.19
C LEU A 75 -5.29 3.09 -21.14
N HIS A 76 -5.13 2.15 -20.22
CA HIS A 76 -6.06 1.07 -19.96
C HIS A 76 -7.00 1.37 -18.79
N GLY A 77 -6.65 2.33 -17.93
CA GLY A 77 -7.37 2.59 -16.69
C GLY A 77 -7.10 1.52 -15.64
N ARG A 78 -5.91 0.90 -15.67
CA ARG A 78 -5.55 -0.22 -14.78
C ARG A 78 -4.16 -0.05 -14.21
N PHE A 79 -3.94 -0.40 -12.95
CA PHE A 79 -2.59 -0.42 -12.36
C PHE A 79 -2.41 -1.58 -11.40
N LEU A 80 -1.16 -2.06 -11.29
CA LEU A 80 -0.79 -3.15 -10.40
C LEU A 80 -0.34 -2.61 -9.05
N HIS A 81 -0.78 -3.24 -7.95
CA HIS A 81 -0.21 -3.08 -6.63
C HIS A 81 0.37 -4.42 -6.15
N ILE A 82 1.68 -4.41 -5.84
CA ILE A 82 2.45 -5.53 -5.31
C ILE A 82 3.26 -5.08 -4.09
N THR A 83 3.40 -5.94 -3.08
CA THR A 83 4.06 -5.59 -1.81
C THR A 83 4.70 -6.80 -1.14
N ASP A 84 5.68 -6.55 -0.27
CA ASP A 84 6.18 -7.52 0.72
C ASP A 84 6.64 -8.83 0.05
N LEU A 85 7.67 -8.72 -0.78
CA LEU A 85 8.21 -9.86 -1.53
C LEU A 85 9.02 -10.77 -0.63
N HIS A 86 9.76 -10.20 0.32
CA HIS A 86 10.61 -10.91 1.29
C HIS A 86 11.40 -12.09 0.70
N PRO A 87 12.18 -11.91 -0.37
CA PRO A 87 13.03 -12.98 -0.89
C PRO A 87 14.07 -13.41 0.17
N ASP A 88 14.13 -14.72 0.42
CA ASP A 88 15.08 -15.36 1.29
C ASP A 88 16.02 -16.28 0.48
N GLN A 89 17.30 -15.91 0.49
CA GLN A 89 18.37 -16.66 -0.16
C GLN A 89 18.73 -17.98 0.57
N PHE A 90 18.28 -18.16 1.81
CA PHE A 90 18.56 -19.35 2.61
C PHE A 90 17.44 -20.39 2.56
N TYR A 91 16.27 -20.02 2.03
CA TYR A 91 15.13 -20.89 1.85
C TYR A 91 15.50 -22.18 1.11
N LYS A 92 15.05 -23.31 1.64
CA LYS A 92 15.22 -24.62 1.02
C LYS A 92 13.91 -25.41 1.06
N PRO A 93 13.44 -25.92 -0.10
CA PRO A 93 12.35 -26.87 -0.11
C PRO A 93 12.63 -28.09 0.77
N HIS A 94 11.56 -28.69 1.27
CA HIS A 94 11.54 -29.86 2.16
C HIS A 94 12.23 -29.65 3.52
N THR A 95 12.31 -28.39 3.97
CA THR A 95 12.82 -28.05 5.29
C THR A 95 11.74 -27.64 6.28
N SER A 96 12.11 -27.54 7.57
CA SER A 96 11.15 -27.29 8.64
C SER A 96 10.72 -25.82 8.68
N THR A 97 9.40 -25.61 8.75
CA THR A 97 8.74 -24.31 8.97
C THR A 97 8.78 -23.86 10.44
N GLU A 98 9.17 -24.74 11.36
CA GLU A 98 9.20 -24.45 12.78
C GLU A 98 10.38 -23.53 13.14
N SER A 99 10.20 -22.70 14.16
CA SER A 99 11.32 -21.98 14.79
C SER A 99 12.28 -22.98 15.48
N PRO A 100 13.61 -22.77 15.39
CA PRO A 100 14.31 -21.66 14.75
C PRO A 100 14.80 -22.00 13.33
N TYR A 101 14.16 -22.94 12.63
CA TYR A 101 14.63 -23.46 11.35
C TYR A 101 14.25 -22.58 10.15
N ALA A 102 13.09 -21.91 10.21
CA ALA A 102 12.65 -20.87 9.26
C ALA A 102 12.77 -21.27 7.78
N CYS A 103 12.48 -22.52 7.43
CA CYS A 103 12.66 -23.07 6.08
C CYS A 103 14.11 -23.04 5.54
N HIS A 104 15.12 -22.94 6.41
CA HIS A 104 16.53 -23.01 6.01
C HIS A 104 17.14 -24.41 6.18
N ARG A 105 16.59 -25.22 7.10
CA ARG A 105 17.19 -26.49 7.56
C ARG A 105 16.20 -27.42 8.26
N SER A 106 16.70 -28.58 8.69
CA SER A 106 15.89 -29.71 9.19
C SER A 106 14.92 -30.21 8.12
N LYS A 107 14.29 -31.37 8.31
CA LYS A 107 13.28 -31.85 7.34
C LYS A 107 11.92 -31.30 7.72
N GLY A 108 11.10 -30.93 6.74
CA GLY A 108 9.74 -30.47 6.97
C GLY A 108 8.98 -30.16 5.69
N PRO A 109 7.84 -29.45 5.79
CA PRO A 109 6.85 -29.33 4.73
C PRO A 109 7.11 -28.20 3.73
N ALA A 110 8.22 -27.46 3.86
CA ALA A 110 8.48 -26.31 3.00
C ALA A 110 8.39 -26.67 1.49
N GLY A 111 7.55 -25.97 0.73
CA GLY A 111 7.32 -26.26 -0.68
C GLY A 111 8.40 -25.71 -1.62
N ALA A 112 8.23 -25.93 -2.91
CA ALA A 112 9.13 -25.36 -3.93
C ALA A 112 8.96 -23.84 -4.09
N TYR A 113 7.75 -23.34 -3.87
CA TYR A 113 7.36 -21.94 -4.06
C TYR A 113 7.00 -21.23 -2.74
N GLY A 114 7.34 -21.82 -1.60
CA GLY A 114 7.01 -21.24 -0.29
C GLY A 114 6.23 -22.21 0.58
N ALA A 115 5.93 -21.76 1.79
CA ALA A 115 5.14 -22.49 2.77
C ALA A 115 4.06 -21.54 3.31
N GLU A 116 2.88 -21.59 2.72
CA GLU A 116 1.73 -20.78 3.14
C GLU A 116 1.40 -20.98 4.62
N THR A 117 0.84 -19.96 5.26
CA THR A 117 0.46 -19.97 6.69
C THR A 117 1.63 -20.14 7.66
N SER A 118 2.87 -19.95 7.23
CA SER A 118 4.04 -20.05 8.11
C SER A 118 4.81 -18.73 8.22
N ASP A 119 5.79 -18.71 9.13
CA ASP A 119 6.74 -17.60 9.29
C ASP A 119 7.94 -17.69 8.31
N CYS A 120 7.85 -18.52 7.27
CA CYS A 120 8.87 -18.59 6.23
C CYS A 120 8.73 -17.46 5.21
N ASP A 121 9.87 -16.90 4.82
CA ASP A 121 9.98 -15.91 3.76
C ASP A 121 9.94 -16.56 2.36
N SER A 122 9.84 -15.74 1.32
CA SER A 122 9.66 -16.22 -0.05
C SER A 122 10.96 -16.81 -0.62
N PRO A 123 10.95 -18.01 -1.21
CA PRO A 123 12.06 -18.41 -2.05
C PRO A 123 12.13 -17.54 -3.32
N PHE A 124 13.33 -17.39 -3.90
CA PHE A 124 13.48 -16.72 -5.19
C PHE A 124 12.67 -17.38 -6.33
N SER A 125 12.36 -18.68 -6.24
CA SER A 125 11.46 -19.36 -7.18
C SER A 125 10.07 -18.69 -7.22
N LEU A 126 9.50 -18.33 -6.07
CA LEU A 126 8.21 -17.63 -5.98
C LEU A 126 8.28 -16.24 -6.59
N VAL A 127 9.32 -15.47 -6.22
CA VAL A 127 9.51 -14.10 -6.72
C VAL A 127 9.69 -14.09 -8.24
N ASN A 128 10.50 -15.01 -8.76
CA ASN A 128 10.72 -15.13 -10.20
C ASN A 128 9.42 -15.49 -10.92
N ALA A 129 8.74 -16.55 -10.48
CA ALA A 129 7.50 -16.99 -11.10
C ALA A 129 6.39 -15.92 -11.03
N THR A 130 6.37 -15.14 -9.95
CA THR A 130 5.45 -14.00 -9.80
C THR A 130 5.70 -12.93 -10.87
N LEU A 131 6.94 -12.47 -11.02
CA LEU A 131 7.27 -11.42 -12.00
C LEU A 131 7.19 -11.92 -13.45
N ASP A 132 7.50 -13.19 -13.70
CA ASP A 132 7.32 -13.83 -15.01
C ASP A 132 5.84 -13.89 -15.38
N TRP A 133 4.97 -14.31 -14.45
CA TRP A 133 3.52 -14.35 -14.66
C TRP A 133 2.96 -12.93 -14.91
N ILE A 134 3.39 -11.94 -14.13
CA ILE A 134 2.97 -10.54 -14.32
C ILE A 134 3.42 -10.01 -15.69
N GLY A 135 4.67 -10.30 -16.08
CA GLY A 135 5.22 -9.92 -17.37
C GLY A 135 4.42 -10.52 -18.54
N ALA A 136 4.01 -11.78 -18.42
CA ALA A 136 3.25 -12.50 -19.45
C ALA A 136 1.77 -12.10 -19.52
N ASN A 137 1.14 -11.74 -18.40
CA ASN A 137 -0.31 -11.60 -18.32
C ASN A 137 -0.80 -10.15 -18.12
N LEU A 138 -0.03 -9.30 -17.45
CA LEU A 138 -0.50 -7.97 -17.02
C LEU A 138 0.22 -6.82 -17.70
N LYS A 139 1.52 -6.96 -18.02
CA LYS A 139 2.38 -5.89 -18.52
C LYS A 139 1.74 -5.00 -19.58
N ASP A 140 1.05 -5.57 -20.57
CA ASP A 140 0.48 -4.83 -21.69
C ASP A 140 -0.96 -4.35 -21.47
N SER A 141 -1.48 -4.51 -20.25
CA SER A 141 -2.85 -4.17 -19.89
C SER A 141 -2.95 -3.27 -18.65
N ILE A 142 -1.80 -2.75 -18.18
CA ILE A 142 -1.67 -1.83 -17.05
C ILE A 142 -0.88 -0.58 -17.44
N ASP A 143 -1.13 0.51 -16.72
CA ASP A 143 -0.58 1.84 -16.98
C ASP A 143 0.65 2.13 -16.11
N PHE A 144 0.70 1.60 -14.89
CA PHE A 144 1.81 1.77 -13.95
C PHE A 144 1.78 0.68 -12.86
N VAL A 145 2.85 0.59 -12.08
CA VAL A 145 3.03 -0.37 -10.97
C VAL A 145 3.34 0.37 -9.67
N VAL A 146 2.61 0.05 -8.62
CA VAL A 146 2.84 0.47 -7.23
C VAL A 146 3.53 -0.69 -6.50
N TRP A 147 4.79 -0.48 -6.09
CA TRP A 147 5.57 -1.46 -5.34
C TRP A 147 5.84 -0.92 -3.93
N THR A 148 5.09 -1.41 -2.94
CA THR A 148 5.14 -0.86 -1.56
C THR A 148 6.25 -1.43 -0.66
N GLY A 149 7.38 -1.86 -1.24
CA GLY A 149 8.60 -2.19 -0.49
C GLY A 149 8.65 -3.58 0.13
N ASP A 150 9.59 -3.76 1.07
CA ASP A 150 9.91 -5.00 1.79
C ASP A 150 10.42 -6.11 0.86
N SER A 151 11.64 -5.87 0.38
CA SER A 151 12.35 -6.70 -0.60
C SER A 151 13.62 -7.32 -0.03
N ALA A 152 13.65 -7.49 1.28
CA ALA A 152 14.64 -8.29 1.99
C ALA A 152 13.93 -9.11 3.06
N ARG A 153 14.36 -10.36 3.25
CA ARG A 153 13.84 -11.28 4.27
C ARG A 153 13.81 -10.70 5.68
N HIS A 154 12.95 -11.28 6.51
CA HIS A 154 13.00 -11.17 7.95
C HIS A 154 14.27 -11.83 8.52
N ASP A 155 14.57 -11.51 9.78
CA ASP A 155 15.67 -12.14 10.52
C ASP A 155 15.19 -13.36 11.32
N SER A 156 14.48 -14.29 10.66
CA SER A 156 13.81 -15.44 11.27
C SER A 156 14.77 -16.55 11.76
N ASP A 157 16.04 -16.51 11.34
CA ASP A 157 17.09 -17.45 11.76
C ASP A 157 18.37 -16.72 12.23
N PRO A 158 18.27 -15.89 13.28
CA PRO A 158 19.34 -14.96 13.65
C PRO A 158 20.59 -15.66 14.19
N TYR A 159 20.48 -16.92 14.62
CA TYR A 159 21.59 -17.69 15.20
C TYR A 159 22.48 -18.35 14.15
N ARG A 160 21.97 -18.61 12.94
CA ARG A 160 22.70 -19.33 11.88
C ARG A 160 22.81 -18.53 10.58
N ALA A 161 21.83 -17.69 10.29
CA ALA A 161 21.79 -16.83 9.11
C ALA A 161 21.34 -15.41 9.50
N PRO A 162 22.10 -14.69 10.34
CA PRO A 162 21.77 -13.33 10.74
C PRO A 162 21.69 -12.40 9.53
N ARG A 163 20.72 -11.49 9.53
CA ARG A 163 20.54 -10.50 8.45
C ARG A 163 21.62 -9.43 8.46
N HIS A 164 22.27 -9.25 7.32
CA HIS A 164 23.33 -8.26 7.13
C HIS A 164 22.95 -7.17 6.12
N ASN A 165 23.49 -5.96 6.30
CA ASN A 165 23.24 -4.82 5.41
C ASN A 165 23.62 -5.09 3.95
N SER A 166 24.71 -5.82 3.71
CA SER A 166 25.13 -6.19 2.35
C SER A 166 24.11 -7.07 1.64
N GLU A 167 23.52 -8.04 2.36
CA GLU A 167 22.50 -8.94 1.82
C GLU A 167 21.21 -8.18 1.49
N ILE A 168 20.80 -7.24 2.36
CA ILE A 168 19.63 -6.39 2.13
C ILE A 168 19.80 -5.55 0.86
N ILE A 169 20.96 -4.91 0.70
CA ILE A 169 21.29 -4.09 -0.47
C ILE A 169 21.36 -4.94 -1.74
N GLU A 170 22.01 -6.11 -1.68
CA GLU A 170 22.13 -7.03 -2.81
C GLU A 170 20.75 -7.53 -3.26
N THR A 171 19.93 -7.95 -2.31
CA THR A 171 18.57 -8.42 -2.59
C THR A 171 17.71 -7.30 -3.20
N ASN A 172 17.79 -6.08 -2.67
CA ASN A 172 17.09 -4.94 -3.25
C ASN A 172 17.54 -4.59 -4.67
N ARG A 173 18.84 -4.76 -4.99
CA ARG A 173 19.34 -4.65 -6.37
C ARG A 173 18.73 -5.71 -7.27
N ILE A 174 18.76 -6.98 -6.84
CA ILE A 174 18.19 -8.09 -7.62
C ILE A 174 16.69 -7.85 -7.90
N ILE A 175 15.93 -7.40 -6.90
CA ILE A 175 14.50 -7.14 -7.07
C ILE A 175 14.25 -5.94 -7.98
N ALA A 176 15.01 -4.86 -7.82
CA ALA A 176 14.95 -3.70 -8.73
C ALA A 176 15.24 -4.12 -10.19
N ASP A 177 16.30 -4.90 -10.42
CA ASP A 177 16.65 -5.39 -11.75
C ASP A 177 15.53 -6.26 -12.34
N LYS A 178 14.91 -7.13 -11.54
CA LYS A 178 13.76 -7.93 -12.00
C LYS A 178 12.53 -7.10 -12.37
N PHE A 179 12.25 -6.02 -11.65
CA PHE A 179 11.20 -5.07 -12.04
C PHE A 179 11.55 -4.36 -13.35
N VAL A 180 12.80 -3.95 -13.53
CA VAL A 180 13.27 -3.38 -14.81
C VAL A 180 13.06 -4.39 -15.94
N ASP A 181 13.48 -5.64 -15.75
CA ASP A 181 13.35 -6.70 -16.77
C ASP A 181 11.89 -6.97 -17.13
N ALA A 182 11.01 -7.10 -16.13
CA ALA A 182 9.59 -7.36 -16.34
C ALA A 182 8.89 -6.23 -17.12
N PHE A 183 9.21 -4.96 -16.82
CA PHE A 183 8.47 -3.80 -17.31
C PHE A 183 9.18 -2.98 -18.39
N SER A 184 10.35 -3.41 -18.86
CA SER A 184 11.06 -2.76 -19.98
C SER A 184 10.73 -3.35 -21.34
N ASP A 185 10.93 -2.54 -22.39
CA ASP A 185 11.03 -2.99 -23.77
C ASP A 185 12.45 -2.73 -24.31
N SER A 186 12.65 -2.87 -25.63
CA SER A 186 13.94 -2.62 -26.30
C SER A 186 14.56 -1.22 -26.09
N LYS A 187 13.79 -0.25 -25.59
CA LYS A 187 14.18 1.16 -25.38
C LYS A 187 14.22 1.54 -23.89
N GLY A 188 14.13 0.57 -22.98
CA GLY A 188 14.09 0.80 -21.53
C GLY A 188 12.67 0.67 -20.95
N LEU A 189 12.46 1.22 -19.76
CA LEU A 189 11.22 1.04 -19.01
C LEU A 189 10.00 1.51 -19.84
N ALA A 190 9.02 0.64 -20.02
CA ALA A 190 7.81 0.89 -20.80
C ALA A 190 6.58 1.14 -19.91
N VAL A 191 6.57 0.57 -18.70
CA VAL A 191 5.57 0.80 -17.66
C VAL A 191 6.29 1.35 -16.43
N PRO A 192 5.94 2.56 -15.93
CA PRO A 192 6.60 3.12 -14.76
C PRO A 192 6.31 2.28 -13.51
N VAL A 193 7.36 1.99 -12.75
CA VAL A 193 7.31 1.30 -11.45
C VAL A 193 7.66 2.30 -10.37
N ILE A 194 6.82 2.43 -9.36
CA ILE A 194 6.98 3.38 -8.26
C ILE A 194 7.26 2.59 -6.98
N PRO A 195 8.53 2.51 -6.54
CA PRO A 195 8.89 1.87 -5.28
C PRO A 195 8.66 2.78 -4.07
N THR A 196 8.51 2.17 -2.88
CA THR A 196 8.74 2.83 -1.58
C THR A 196 9.59 1.94 -0.68
N LEU A 197 10.19 2.52 0.36
CA LEU A 197 11.01 1.80 1.32
C LEU A 197 10.12 1.05 2.32
N GLY A 198 10.35 -0.24 2.46
CA GLY A 198 9.82 -1.05 3.54
C GLY A 198 10.70 -1.03 4.79
N ASN A 199 10.20 -1.58 5.90
CA ASN A 199 10.94 -1.59 7.16
C ASN A 199 12.02 -2.68 7.23
N ASN A 200 11.90 -3.73 6.41
CA ASN A 200 12.92 -4.76 6.22
C ASN A 200 13.98 -4.37 5.18
N ASP A 201 13.75 -3.33 4.39
CA ASP A 201 14.72 -2.77 3.43
C ASP A 201 15.86 -1.98 4.12
N ILE A 202 15.75 -1.75 5.42
CA ILE A 202 16.70 -0.93 6.17
C ILE A 202 17.46 -1.77 7.20
N TYR A 203 18.71 -1.36 7.44
CA TYR A 203 19.55 -1.88 8.50
C TYR A 203 20.10 -0.75 9.39
N PRO A 204 19.96 -0.82 10.73
CA PRO A 204 19.24 -1.86 11.50
C PRO A 204 17.73 -1.89 11.22
N HIS A 205 17.07 -3.02 11.51
CA HIS A 205 15.62 -3.21 11.29
C HIS A 205 14.80 -2.05 11.86
N ASN A 206 13.87 -1.49 11.07
CA ASN A 206 13.00 -0.34 11.40
C ASN A 206 13.71 1.01 11.62
N VAL A 207 15.04 1.05 11.76
CA VAL A 207 15.74 2.26 12.19
C VAL A 207 16.33 2.98 10.98
N LEU A 208 15.54 3.90 10.41
CA LEU A 208 16.02 4.85 9.41
C LEU A 208 16.27 6.21 10.08
N MET A 209 17.55 6.61 10.14
CA MET A 209 17.93 7.93 10.61
C MET A 209 17.51 9.05 9.63
N PRO A 210 17.37 10.30 10.08
CA PRO A 210 17.12 11.42 9.18
C PRO A 210 18.14 11.48 8.03
N GLY A 211 17.67 11.70 6.81
CA GLY A 211 18.53 11.91 5.65
C GLY A 211 19.18 13.31 5.63
N PRO A 212 20.18 13.53 4.75
CA PRO A 212 20.81 12.55 3.87
C PRO A 212 21.66 11.51 4.64
N ASN A 213 21.66 10.26 4.18
CA ASN A 213 22.45 9.19 4.80
C ASN A 213 22.88 8.14 3.76
N ASP A 214 23.76 7.21 4.17
CA ASP A 214 24.33 6.19 3.28
C ASP A 214 23.29 5.23 2.70
N ILE A 215 22.21 4.95 3.43
CA ILE A 215 21.12 4.08 2.98
C ILE A 215 20.38 4.76 1.84
N LEU A 216 19.89 6.00 2.05
CA LEU A 216 19.20 6.75 1.02
C LEU A 216 20.09 7.02 -0.20
N ARG A 217 21.40 7.25 -0.01
CA ARG A 217 22.36 7.33 -1.12
C ARG A 217 22.39 6.03 -1.92
N THR A 218 22.51 4.89 -1.25
CA THR A 218 22.55 3.58 -1.91
C THR A 218 21.27 3.31 -2.69
N TYR A 219 20.10 3.59 -2.11
CA TYR A 219 18.83 3.43 -2.80
C TYR A 219 18.63 4.43 -3.95
N THR A 220 19.26 5.62 -3.88
CA THR A 220 19.25 6.56 -5.02
C THR A 220 19.91 5.92 -6.24
N ASP A 221 20.97 5.13 -6.02
CA ASP A 221 21.65 4.39 -7.10
C ASP A 221 20.83 3.19 -7.58
N ILE A 222 20.25 2.41 -6.67
CA ILE A 222 19.43 1.23 -7.01
C ILE A 222 18.18 1.64 -7.79
N TRP A 223 17.50 2.70 -7.36
CA TRP A 223 16.23 3.16 -7.94
C TRP A 223 16.39 4.26 -9.00
N LYS A 224 17.61 4.48 -9.49
CA LYS A 224 17.89 5.41 -10.59
C LYS A 224 16.97 5.21 -11.81
N PRO A 225 16.58 3.98 -12.21
CA PRO A 225 15.63 3.76 -13.32
C PRO A 225 14.18 4.15 -13.01
N PHE A 226 13.80 4.21 -11.73
CA PHE A 226 12.41 4.42 -11.29
C PHE A 226 12.13 5.86 -10.84
N ILE A 227 13.15 6.56 -10.34
CA ILE A 227 13.02 7.91 -9.79
C ILE A 227 13.36 8.93 -10.89
N PRO A 228 12.39 9.79 -11.29
CA PRO A 228 12.64 10.89 -12.22
C PRO A 228 13.79 11.77 -11.73
N GLU A 229 14.59 12.29 -12.65
CA GLU A 229 15.81 13.02 -12.32
C GLU A 229 15.55 14.20 -11.39
N GLU A 230 14.49 14.96 -11.67
CA GLU A 230 14.04 16.11 -10.89
C GLU A 230 13.61 15.74 -9.46
N GLN A 231 13.34 14.46 -9.18
CA GLN A 231 12.95 13.97 -7.87
C GLN A 231 14.10 13.36 -7.06
N ARG A 232 15.25 13.09 -7.69
CA ARG A 232 16.38 12.40 -7.03
C ARG A 232 16.91 13.16 -5.82
N HIS A 233 16.91 14.50 -5.85
CA HIS A 233 17.32 15.30 -4.68
C HIS A 233 16.35 15.14 -3.50
N SER A 234 15.04 15.16 -3.77
CA SER A 234 14.01 14.92 -2.73
C SER A 234 14.17 13.53 -2.11
N PHE A 235 14.38 12.52 -2.96
CA PHE A 235 14.62 11.16 -2.50
C PHE A 235 15.92 11.04 -1.69
N HIS A 236 17.02 11.66 -2.14
CA HIS A 236 18.28 11.63 -1.40
C HIS A 236 18.17 12.32 -0.03
N TYR A 237 17.36 13.38 0.07
CA TYR A 237 17.15 14.12 1.30
C TYR A 237 16.30 13.35 2.34
N GLY A 238 15.27 12.61 1.89
CA GLY A 238 14.29 12.03 2.82
C GLY A 238 13.66 10.70 2.42
N GLY A 239 14.03 10.11 1.28
CA GLY A 239 13.48 8.85 0.79
C GLY A 239 12.05 8.98 0.25
N TRP A 240 11.59 10.19 -0.06
CA TRP A 240 10.26 10.44 -0.61
C TRP A 240 10.34 11.15 -1.96
N PHE A 241 9.40 10.85 -2.86
CA PHE A 241 9.32 11.40 -4.21
C PHE A 241 7.92 11.20 -4.81
N TYR A 242 7.67 11.72 -6.00
CA TYR A 242 6.49 11.36 -6.79
C TYR A 242 6.83 11.08 -8.25
N VAL A 243 5.96 10.37 -8.96
CA VAL A 243 6.07 10.15 -10.41
C VAL A 243 4.75 10.57 -11.07
N GLU A 244 4.81 11.39 -12.12
CA GLU A 244 3.64 11.69 -12.95
C GLU A 244 3.31 10.50 -13.87
N VAL A 245 2.57 9.52 -13.35
CA VAL A 245 2.18 8.30 -14.09
C VAL A 245 1.24 8.58 -15.26
N ILE A 246 0.47 9.68 -15.18
CA ILE A 246 -0.24 10.26 -16.32
C ILE A 246 0.19 11.74 -16.38
N PRO A 247 1.07 12.10 -17.33
CA PRO A 247 1.63 13.45 -17.44
C PRO A 247 0.57 14.56 -17.32
N ASN A 248 0.81 15.52 -16.44
CA ASN A 248 -0.08 16.66 -16.16
C ASN A 248 -1.51 16.29 -15.68
N LYS A 249 -1.75 15.04 -15.26
CA LYS A 249 -3.08 14.58 -14.81
C LYS A 249 -3.03 13.85 -13.47
N LEU A 250 -2.14 12.87 -13.32
CA LEU A 250 -2.07 11.99 -12.15
C LEU A 250 -0.61 11.75 -11.75
N ALA A 251 -0.33 11.91 -10.46
CA ALA A 251 0.95 11.54 -9.86
C ALA A 251 0.77 10.51 -8.75
N VAL A 252 1.73 9.61 -8.59
CA VAL A 252 1.84 8.67 -7.46
C VAL A 252 2.94 9.17 -6.53
N PHE A 253 2.61 9.39 -5.26
CA PHE A 253 3.50 9.88 -4.22
C PHE A 253 4.03 8.73 -3.38
N SER A 254 5.33 8.46 -3.47
CA SER A 254 6.03 7.51 -2.62
C SER A 254 6.41 8.16 -1.30
N LEU A 255 5.64 7.84 -0.24
CA LEU A 255 5.89 8.31 1.11
C LEU A 255 6.86 7.37 1.82
N ASN A 256 7.93 7.92 2.40
CA ASN A 256 8.75 7.22 3.37
C ASN A 256 8.06 7.12 4.74
N THR A 257 7.22 6.10 4.93
CA THR A 257 6.43 5.93 6.16
C THR A 257 7.25 5.46 7.36
N LEU A 258 8.53 5.13 7.19
CA LEU A 258 9.45 4.88 8.31
C LEU A 258 9.70 6.11 9.17
N TYR A 259 9.48 7.31 8.62
CA TYR A 259 9.51 8.54 9.40
C TYR A 259 8.20 8.83 10.15
N PHE A 260 7.20 7.97 9.99
CA PHE A 260 5.95 8.00 10.76
C PHE A 260 5.86 6.82 11.71
N PHE A 261 6.62 5.76 11.45
CA PHE A 261 6.54 4.48 12.15
C PHE A 261 6.99 4.61 13.60
N ASP A 262 6.10 4.28 14.55
CA ASP A 262 6.34 4.38 15.99
C ASP A 262 7.53 3.52 16.46
N ARG A 263 7.80 2.43 15.74
CA ARG A 263 8.91 1.49 16.02
C ARG A 263 10.26 1.94 15.44
N ASN A 264 10.33 3.08 14.74
CA ASN A 264 11.61 3.64 14.34
C ASN A 264 12.23 4.42 15.51
N ALA A 265 13.15 3.78 16.23
CA ALA A 265 13.84 4.38 17.36
C ALA A 265 14.79 5.55 17.00
N GLY A 266 15.03 5.79 15.70
CA GLY A 266 15.87 6.88 15.20
C GLY A 266 15.15 8.22 15.05
N ILE A 267 13.84 8.25 15.29
CA ILE A 267 12.98 9.43 15.17
C ILE A 267 11.96 9.48 16.32
N ASP A 268 11.39 10.67 16.53
CA ASP A 268 10.45 10.89 17.63
C ASP A 268 9.02 11.17 17.15
N ASP A 269 8.81 12.28 16.43
CA ASP A 269 7.48 12.80 16.15
C ASP A 269 7.37 13.46 14.77
N CYS A 270 6.17 13.92 14.41
CA CYS A 270 5.94 14.72 13.22
C CYS A 270 5.58 16.17 13.53
N ALA A 271 5.61 16.61 14.79
CA ALA A 271 5.25 17.96 15.24
C ALA A 271 6.47 18.92 15.29
N SER A 272 7.65 18.40 15.56
CA SER A 272 8.90 19.12 15.81
C SER A 272 9.65 19.40 14.50
N PRO A 273 10.01 20.67 14.19
CA PRO A 273 10.66 21.01 12.90
C PRO A 273 12.00 20.34 12.60
N SER A 274 12.70 19.83 13.63
CA SER A 274 13.93 19.05 13.46
C SER A 274 13.67 17.67 12.87
N GLU A 275 12.52 17.08 13.19
CA GLU A 275 12.19 15.69 12.87
C GLU A 275 11.94 15.50 11.38
N PRO A 276 12.39 14.36 10.81
CA PRO A 276 12.19 14.07 9.40
C PRO A 276 10.70 13.91 9.07
N GLY A 277 9.88 13.39 10.01
CA GLY A 277 8.43 13.29 9.85
C GLY A 277 7.77 14.65 9.61
N TYR A 278 8.16 15.69 10.38
CA TYR A 278 7.70 17.07 10.14
C TYR A 278 8.09 17.56 8.75
N LYS A 279 9.36 17.40 8.37
CA LYS A 279 9.89 17.86 7.07
C LYS A 279 9.20 17.16 5.90
N HIS A 280 8.87 15.88 6.05
CA HIS A 280 8.11 15.11 5.08
C HIS A 280 6.71 15.70 4.88
N PHE A 281 5.97 15.99 5.96
CA PHE A 281 4.64 16.61 5.84
C PHE A 281 4.70 18.03 5.25
N GLU A 282 5.76 18.79 5.49
CA GLU A 282 5.96 20.09 4.83
C GLU A 282 6.21 19.93 3.33
N TRP A 283 7.03 18.96 2.93
CA TRP A 283 7.20 18.60 1.52
C TRP A 283 5.86 18.18 0.90
N LEU A 284 5.13 17.27 1.54
CA LEU A 284 3.85 16.76 1.05
C LEU A 284 2.82 17.89 0.90
N ARG A 285 2.77 18.83 1.86
CA ARG A 285 1.93 20.03 1.78
C ARG A 285 2.21 20.82 0.51
N VAL A 286 3.48 21.15 0.29
CA VAL A 286 3.91 21.98 -0.84
C VAL A 286 3.62 21.27 -2.17
N GLN A 287 3.94 19.99 -2.28
CA GLN A 287 3.70 19.23 -3.50
C GLN A 287 2.22 19.02 -3.80
N LEU A 288 1.39 18.69 -2.81
CA LEU A 288 -0.06 18.58 -3.01
C LEU A 288 -0.71 19.93 -3.37
N GLN A 289 -0.17 21.04 -2.84
CA GLN A 289 -0.60 22.36 -3.29
C GLN A 289 -0.26 22.60 -4.77
N PHE A 290 0.94 22.23 -5.21
CA PHE A 290 1.29 22.30 -6.64
C PHE A 290 0.38 21.42 -7.50
N MET A 291 0.02 20.23 -7.04
CA MET A 291 -0.93 19.38 -7.75
C MET A 291 -2.31 20.05 -7.88
N ARG A 292 -2.81 20.66 -6.79
CA ARG A 292 -4.05 21.44 -6.82
C ARG A 292 -3.98 22.58 -7.83
N ASP A 293 -2.92 23.38 -7.78
CA ASP A 293 -2.76 24.56 -8.61
C ASP A 293 -2.67 24.20 -10.11
N ARG A 294 -2.10 23.03 -10.43
CA ARG A 294 -2.05 22.45 -11.78
C ARG A 294 -3.33 21.70 -12.18
N GLY A 295 -4.29 21.53 -11.27
CA GLY A 295 -5.50 20.73 -11.50
C GLY A 295 -5.26 19.22 -11.59
N MET A 296 -4.11 18.75 -11.12
CA MET A 296 -3.72 17.35 -11.07
C MET A 296 -4.30 16.62 -9.87
N LYS A 297 -4.21 15.29 -9.90
CA LYS A 297 -4.60 14.39 -8.83
C LYS A 297 -3.43 13.57 -8.32
N ALA A 298 -3.56 13.06 -7.09
CA ALA A 298 -2.49 12.33 -6.41
C ALA A 298 -3.00 11.01 -5.83
N ILE A 299 -2.28 9.92 -6.09
CA ILE A 299 -2.35 8.69 -5.29
C ILE A 299 -1.23 8.76 -4.26
N LEU A 300 -1.54 8.47 -2.99
CA LEU A 300 -0.52 8.32 -1.97
C LEU A 300 -0.17 6.84 -1.81
N MET A 301 1.11 6.51 -1.65
CA MET A 301 1.53 5.16 -1.31
C MET A 301 2.60 5.18 -0.23
N GLY A 302 2.69 4.10 0.55
CA GLY A 302 3.74 3.89 1.53
C GLY A 302 3.79 2.43 1.95
N HIS A 303 4.76 2.06 2.79
CA HIS A 303 4.85 0.68 3.27
C HIS A 303 3.95 0.47 4.50
N VAL A 304 4.35 1.00 5.65
CA VAL A 304 3.59 0.91 6.91
C VAL A 304 2.29 1.72 6.82
N PRO A 305 1.10 1.12 7.01
CA PRO A 305 -0.18 1.84 6.95
C PRO A 305 -0.45 2.68 8.21
N PRO A 306 -1.32 3.69 8.11
CA PRO A 306 -1.77 4.52 9.24
C PRO A 306 -2.78 3.79 10.16
N ALA A 307 -2.47 2.56 10.56
CA ALA A 307 -3.31 1.76 11.45
C ALA A 307 -3.28 2.34 12.87
N ARG A 308 -4.48 2.54 13.44
CA ARG A 308 -4.72 3.15 14.75
C ARG A 308 -6.02 2.62 15.33
N THR A 309 -5.90 1.68 16.25
CA THR A 309 -6.97 1.12 17.11
C THR A 309 -6.49 1.17 18.57
N GLU A 310 -7.30 0.67 19.52
CA GLU A 310 -6.89 0.63 20.94
C GLU A 310 -5.68 -0.29 21.18
N GLY A 311 -5.62 -1.44 20.51
CA GLY A 311 -4.55 -2.43 20.66
C GLY A 311 -3.42 -2.34 19.63
N LYS A 312 -3.59 -1.55 18.55
CA LYS A 312 -2.59 -1.42 17.49
C LYS A 312 -2.44 0.02 17.00
N GLN A 313 -1.25 0.56 17.19
CA GLN A 313 -0.84 1.84 16.64
C GLN A 313 0.49 1.65 15.90
N LEU A 314 0.51 1.92 14.60
CA LEU A 314 1.72 1.79 13.80
C LEU A 314 2.45 3.13 13.65
N TRP A 315 1.73 4.24 13.54
CA TRP A 315 2.36 5.56 13.41
C TRP A 315 2.39 6.30 14.74
N ASP A 316 3.38 7.16 14.95
CA ASP A 316 3.30 8.14 16.03
C ASP A 316 2.02 8.97 15.90
N GLU A 317 1.40 9.30 17.03
CA GLU A 317 0.10 9.96 17.05
C GLU A 317 0.16 11.32 16.35
N THR A 318 1.25 12.09 16.50
CA THR A 318 1.39 13.39 15.83
C THR A 318 1.49 13.25 14.31
N CYS A 319 2.06 12.13 13.82
CA CYS A 319 2.14 11.81 12.40
C CYS A 319 0.76 11.43 11.84
N TRP A 320 0.01 10.56 12.54
CA TRP A 320 -1.35 10.20 12.16
C TRP A 320 -2.28 11.43 12.10
N GLN A 321 -2.17 12.31 13.10
CA GLN A 321 -2.93 13.56 13.20
C GLN A 321 -2.65 14.50 12.01
N LYS A 322 -1.37 14.71 11.68
CA LYS A 322 -0.98 15.54 10.53
C LYS A 322 -1.40 14.95 9.20
N TYR A 323 -1.21 13.64 9.01
CA TYR A 323 -1.64 12.95 7.79
C TYR A 323 -3.14 13.09 7.57
N THR A 324 -3.96 12.77 8.57
CA THR A 324 -5.42 12.85 8.47
C THR A 324 -5.89 14.28 8.20
N LEU A 325 -5.23 15.28 8.81
CA LEU A 325 -5.48 16.68 8.53
C LEU A 325 -5.11 17.06 7.09
N TRP A 326 -3.96 16.61 6.57
CA TRP A 326 -3.54 16.93 5.20
C TRP A 326 -4.50 16.33 4.20
N LEU A 327 -4.90 15.08 4.37
CA LEU A 327 -5.88 14.44 3.51
C LEU A 327 -7.23 15.16 3.59
N GLN A 328 -7.64 15.66 4.76
CA GLN A 328 -8.84 16.50 4.88
C GLN A 328 -8.69 17.80 4.06
N GLN A 329 -7.55 18.47 4.16
CA GLN A 329 -7.30 19.72 3.43
C GLN A 329 -7.12 19.49 1.93
N TYR A 330 -6.63 18.34 1.49
CA TYR A 330 -6.36 18.00 0.08
C TYR A 330 -7.33 16.96 -0.49
N ARG A 331 -8.53 16.86 0.08
CA ARG A 331 -9.60 15.93 -0.34
C ARG A 331 -10.10 16.12 -1.78
N ASP A 332 -9.76 17.24 -2.41
CA ASP A 332 -10.00 17.57 -3.83
C ASP A 332 -8.90 17.05 -4.78
N VAL A 333 -7.74 16.68 -4.23
CA VAL A 333 -6.54 16.25 -4.97
C VAL A 333 -6.29 14.76 -4.81
N VAL A 334 -6.33 14.26 -3.58
CA VAL A 334 -5.99 12.86 -3.27
C VAL A 334 -7.11 11.93 -3.73
N THR A 335 -6.77 10.89 -4.52
CA THR A 335 -7.72 9.93 -5.10
C THR A 335 -7.78 8.61 -4.34
N GLY A 336 -6.70 8.24 -3.66
CA GLY A 336 -6.60 7.00 -2.89
C GLY A 336 -5.26 6.91 -2.16
N ALA A 337 -5.18 6.02 -1.18
CA ALA A 337 -3.97 5.73 -0.43
C ALA A 337 -3.74 4.21 -0.34
N LEU A 338 -2.53 3.74 -0.69
CA LEU A 338 -2.17 2.33 -0.88
C LEU A 338 -0.99 1.92 0.02
N TYR A 339 -1.14 0.82 0.76
CA TYR A 339 -0.15 0.35 1.74
C TYR A 339 0.01 -1.18 1.75
N GLY A 340 1.07 -1.66 2.41
CA GLY A 340 1.39 -3.09 2.61
C GLY A 340 1.65 -3.41 4.09
N HIS A 341 2.77 -4.08 4.39
CA HIS A 341 3.33 -4.35 5.73
C HIS A 341 2.56 -5.35 6.60
N MET A 342 1.23 -5.29 6.59
CA MET A 342 0.39 -6.07 7.50
C MET A 342 0.15 -7.51 7.04
N ASN A 343 0.48 -7.80 5.78
CA ASN A 343 0.30 -9.11 5.12
C ASN A 343 -1.13 -9.66 5.20
N ILE A 344 -2.14 -8.79 5.37
CA ILE A 344 -3.57 -9.11 5.38
C ILE A 344 -4.34 -8.11 4.53
N ASP A 345 -5.37 -8.59 3.84
CA ASP A 345 -6.26 -7.73 3.05
C ASP A 345 -7.25 -6.98 3.95
N HIS A 346 -7.16 -5.66 4.00
CA HIS A 346 -8.16 -4.85 4.68
C HIS A 346 -8.12 -3.39 4.23
N PHE A 347 -9.01 -2.58 4.81
CA PHE A 347 -9.05 -1.15 4.63
C PHE A 347 -9.16 -0.43 5.96
N ILE A 348 -8.77 0.84 6.00
CA ILE A 348 -8.83 1.70 7.18
C ILE A 348 -9.65 2.93 6.82
N LEU A 349 -10.55 3.32 7.72
CA LEU A 349 -11.36 4.53 7.61
C LEU A 349 -10.91 5.55 8.66
N GLN A 350 -10.07 6.53 8.30
CA GLN A 350 -9.68 7.57 9.25
C GLN A 350 -10.78 8.62 9.39
N ASP A 351 -11.18 8.90 10.63
CA ASP A 351 -12.21 9.88 10.95
C ASP A 351 -11.60 11.25 11.27
N THR A 352 -11.95 12.28 10.49
CA THR A 352 -11.47 13.65 10.71
C THR A 352 -11.97 14.30 12.00
N ARG A 353 -12.97 13.72 12.69
CA ARG A 353 -13.33 14.18 14.06
C ARG A 353 -12.26 13.87 15.10
N ASP A 354 -11.48 12.81 14.86
CA ASP A 354 -10.45 12.39 15.79
C ASP A 354 -9.19 13.25 15.64
N ILE A 355 -9.23 14.23 14.73
CA ILE A 355 -8.21 15.27 14.61
C ILE A 355 -8.28 16.18 15.84
N ASP A 356 -7.21 16.17 16.62
CA ASP A 356 -6.94 17.17 17.64
C ASP A 356 -5.76 18.05 17.16
N ILE A 357 -6.11 19.26 16.72
CA ILE A 357 -5.14 20.24 16.18
C ILE A 357 -4.03 20.55 17.18
N THR A 358 -4.25 20.36 18.49
CA THR A 358 -3.19 20.58 19.48
C THR A 358 -1.99 19.68 19.24
N PHE A 359 -2.18 18.44 18.75
CA PHE A 359 -1.12 17.48 18.42
C PHE A 359 -0.30 17.84 17.18
N THR A 360 -0.78 18.78 16.37
CA THR A 360 -0.02 19.25 15.20
C THR A 360 1.05 20.27 15.57
N SER A 361 0.98 20.84 16.78
CA SER A 361 1.86 21.90 17.29
C SER A 361 3.08 21.34 18.04
N PRO A 362 4.26 21.99 17.95
CA PRO A 362 5.44 21.60 18.73
C PRO A 362 5.21 21.53 20.25
N ALA A 363 4.17 22.20 20.76
CA ALA A 363 3.81 22.17 22.18
C ALA A 363 3.16 20.85 22.65
N ALA A 364 2.73 19.97 21.74
CA ALA A 364 2.06 18.70 22.02
C ALA A 364 2.96 17.62 22.61
N THR A 365 4.28 17.73 22.38
CA THR A 365 5.31 16.75 22.75
C THR A 365 5.47 16.50 24.26
N LYS A 366 4.69 17.19 25.11
CA LYS A 366 4.76 17.06 26.58
C LYS A 366 3.73 16.12 27.21
N SER A 367 2.80 15.56 26.43
CA SER A 367 1.75 14.66 26.96
C SER A 367 1.80 13.24 26.41
N GLY A 368 2.91 12.82 25.79
CA GLY A 368 3.04 11.47 25.25
C GLY A 368 2.76 10.41 26.32
N ARG A 369 1.75 9.56 26.07
CA ARG A 369 1.61 8.27 26.75
C ARG A 369 2.97 7.57 26.64
N ALA A 370 3.40 6.93 27.72
CA ALA A 370 4.61 6.12 27.69
C ALA A 370 4.54 5.17 26.48
N ARG A 371 5.63 5.09 25.70
CA ARG A 371 5.87 4.04 24.70
C ARG A 371 5.75 2.69 25.41
N GLU A 372 4.53 2.19 25.60
CA GLU A 372 4.31 0.80 25.94
C GLU A 372 4.73 0.03 24.70
N SER A 373 5.85 -0.67 24.85
CA SER A 373 6.38 -1.62 23.88
C SER A 373 5.31 -2.68 23.60
N LEU A 374 4.39 -2.40 22.69
CA LEU A 374 3.53 -3.41 22.08
C LEU A 374 4.46 -4.36 21.34
N GLY A 375 4.57 -5.57 21.89
CA GLY A 375 5.47 -6.62 21.42
C GLY A 375 5.45 -6.73 19.89
N SER A 376 6.65 -6.86 19.32
CA SER A 376 6.84 -7.26 17.95
C SER A 376 6.48 -8.73 17.80
N GLU A 377 5.22 -9.02 17.50
CA GLU A 377 4.86 -10.32 16.95
C GLU A 377 3.53 -10.18 16.21
N LEU A 378 3.60 -10.25 14.87
CA LEU A 378 2.43 -10.37 13.99
C LEU A 378 1.89 -11.81 14.05
N SER A 379 1.64 -12.34 15.26
CA SER A 379 1.01 -13.63 15.39
C SER A 379 -0.38 -13.59 14.75
N ALA A 380 -0.88 -14.75 14.28
CA ALA A 380 -2.24 -14.85 13.76
C ALA A 380 -3.28 -14.26 14.74
N GLN A 381 -3.12 -14.51 16.05
CA GLN A 381 -3.99 -13.93 17.08
C GLN A 381 -3.94 -12.39 17.12
N SER A 382 -2.75 -11.79 17.02
CA SER A 382 -2.62 -10.31 16.98
C SER A 382 -3.30 -9.70 15.75
N ARG A 383 -3.33 -10.43 14.62
CA ARG A 383 -4.02 -9.99 13.40
C ARG A 383 -5.54 -10.08 13.59
N THR A 384 -6.04 -11.18 14.14
CA THR A 384 -7.47 -11.35 14.44
C THR A 384 -7.97 -10.30 15.44
N ASP A 385 -7.26 -10.08 16.55
CA ASP A 385 -7.64 -9.09 17.56
C ASP A 385 -7.74 -7.68 16.95
N TYR A 386 -6.77 -7.31 16.10
CA TYR A 386 -6.79 -6.04 15.36
C TYR A 386 -8.00 -5.91 14.43
N LEU A 387 -8.34 -6.96 13.66
CA LEU A 387 -9.51 -6.94 12.78
C LEU A 387 -10.82 -6.86 13.58
N MET A 388 -10.89 -7.46 14.76
CA MET A 388 -12.04 -7.33 15.66
C MET A 388 -12.20 -5.90 16.18
N GLU A 389 -11.11 -5.23 16.58
CA GLU A 389 -11.14 -3.82 16.98
C GLU A 389 -11.61 -2.92 15.82
N LEU A 390 -11.12 -3.15 14.59
CA LEU A 390 -11.63 -2.45 13.40
C LEU A 390 -13.12 -2.67 13.18
N ARG A 391 -13.60 -3.90 13.34
CA ARG A 391 -15.04 -4.22 13.23
C ARG A 391 -15.86 -3.47 14.27
N ASP A 392 -15.36 -3.36 15.49
CA ASP A 392 -16.02 -2.62 16.57
C ASP A 392 -16.10 -1.12 16.25
N GLU A 393 -15.04 -0.53 15.67
CA GLU A 393 -15.08 0.84 15.15
C GLU A 393 -16.10 1.00 14.02
N TRP A 394 -16.13 0.05 13.08
CA TRP A 394 -17.07 0.06 11.96
C TRP A 394 -18.53 -0.12 12.39
N SER A 395 -18.78 -0.79 13.52
CA SER A 395 -20.13 -0.91 14.09
C SER A 395 -20.76 0.44 14.45
N GLN A 396 -19.93 1.47 14.67
CA GLN A 396 -20.35 2.84 14.99
C GLN A 396 -20.58 3.72 13.76
N LEU A 397 -20.30 3.21 12.55
CA LEU A 397 -20.56 3.93 11.31
C LEU A 397 -22.07 4.14 11.11
N PRO A 398 -22.48 5.22 10.42
CA PRO A 398 -23.89 5.46 10.16
C PRO A 398 -24.42 4.55 9.04
N ASP A 399 -25.64 4.06 9.19
CA ASP A 399 -26.37 3.37 8.12
C ASP A 399 -26.64 4.30 6.92
N LEU A 400 -26.16 3.89 5.76
CA LEU A 400 -26.26 4.63 4.50
C LEU A 400 -27.29 4.06 3.50
N ALA A 401 -27.93 2.92 3.79
CA ALA A 401 -28.80 2.22 2.83
C ALA A 401 -29.91 3.13 2.26
N ALA A 402 -30.66 3.78 3.14
CA ALA A 402 -31.74 4.71 2.76
C ALA A 402 -31.25 5.96 1.98
N TYR A 403 -29.96 6.29 2.00
CA TYR A 403 -29.40 7.44 1.29
C TYR A 403 -28.85 7.08 -0.09
N MET A 404 -28.48 5.82 -0.32
CA MET A 404 -27.97 5.33 -1.60
C MET A 404 -29.13 5.04 -2.57
N GLU A 405 -30.19 4.38 -2.09
CA GLU A 405 -31.39 4.10 -2.88
C GLU A 405 -32.10 5.38 -3.35
N GLU A 406 -32.17 6.44 -2.52
CA GLU A 406 -32.81 7.70 -2.89
C GLU A 406 -32.01 8.53 -3.94
N GLU A 407 -30.69 8.37 -4.02
CA GLU A 407 -29.86 9.06 -5.02
C GLU A 407 -29.94 8.39 -6.41
N GLU A 408 -30.05 7.06 -6.46
CA GLU A 408 -30.32 6.33 -7.72
C GLU A 408 -31.65 6.77 -8.35
N VAL A 409 -32.69 6.95 -7.53
CA VAL A 409 -34.00 7.45 -7.99
C VAL A 409 -33.94 8.93 -8.43
N GLU A 410 -33.08 9.76 -7.83
CA GLU A 410 -32.88 11.16 -8.25
C GLU A 410 -32.06 11.28 -9.55
N ILE A 411 -31.13 10.34 -9.82
CA ILE A 411 -30.33 10.28 -11.06
C ILE A 411 -31.17 9.76 -12.24
N GLU A 412 -32.04 8.78 -12.02
CA GLU A 412 -32.86 8.17 -13.08
C GLU A 412 -34.18 8.91 -13.37
N GLY A 413 -34.61 9.87 -12.53
CA GLY A 413 -35.97 10.39 -12.59
C GLY A 413 -36.13 11.89 -12.30
N LYS A 414 -36.16 12.73 -13.35
CA LYS A 414 -36.88 14.02 -13.33
C LYS A 414 -38.39 13.78 -13.19
N LYS A 415 -38.91 13.42 -12.01
CA LYS A 415 -40.35 13.54 -11.69
C LYS A 415 -40.59 14.07 -10.29
N LYS A 416 -41.16 15.29 -10.25
CA LYS A 416 -41.69 15.99 -9.07
C LYS A 416 -42.56 15.06 -8.21
N LYS A 417 -42.22 14.87 -6.92
CA LYS A 417 -43.23 14.65 -5.86
C LYS A 417 -42.80 15.14 -4.47
N LYS A 418 -43.70 15.97 -3.93
CA LYS A 418 -44.00 16.49 -2.57
C LYS A 418 -42.91 16.53 -1.46
N LYS A 419 -42.66 17.78 -1.03
CA LYS A 419 -42.09 18.22 0.25
C LYS A 419 -42.79 17.57 1.47
N LYS A 420 -42.31 16.43 1.96
CA LYS A 420 -42.59 15.97 3.35
C LYS A 420 -41.50 15.03 3.91
N GLY A 421 -40.22 15.30 3.65
CA GLY A 421 -39.07 14.54 4.21
C GLY A 421 -37.80 15.36 4.51
N LYS A 422 -37.85 16.69 4.33
CA LYS A 422 -36.65 17.55 4.32
C LYS A 422 -35.89 17.64 5.67
N LYS A 423 -36.53 17.29 6.79
CA LYS A 423 -35.95 17.42 8.14
C LYS A 423 -35.04 16.25 8.54
N HIS A 424 -35.21 15.07 7.93
CA HIS A 424 -34.34 13.90 8.14
C HIS A 424 -33.20 13.83 7.12
N LYS A 425 -33.42 14.26 5.86
CA LYS A 425 -32.38 14.32 4.79
C LYS A 425 -31.09 15.06 5.17
N GLY A 426 -31.21 16.17 5.90
CA GLY A 426 -30.06 16.97 6.30
C GLY A 426 -29.28 16.44 7.51
N LYS A 427 -29.85 15.50 8.30
CA LYS A 427 -29.20 14.98 9.51
C LYS A 427 -28.21 13.86 9.20
N GLY A 428 -28.52 12.95 8.26
CA GLY A 428 -27.62 11.88 7.83
C GLY A 428 -26.37 12.39 7.12
N LYS A 429 -26.54 13.26 6.11
CA LYS A 429 -25.42 13.89 5.39
C LYS A 429 -24.47 14.64 6.33
N LYS A 430 -24.98 15.28 7.39
CA LYS A 430 -24.15 15.91 8.42
C LYS A 430 -23.35 14.91 9.28
N LYS A 431 -23.86 13.70 9.50
CA LYS A 431 -23.14 12.68 10.29
C LYS A 431 -21.88 12.20 9.59
N ILE A 432 -21.90 12.09 8.26
CA ILE A 432 -20.74 11.67 7.45
C ILE A 432 -19.90 12.84 6.92
N GLY A 433 -20.13 14.07 7.39
CA GLY A 433 -19.34 15.24 6.97
C GLY A 433 -19.75 15.88 5.65
N GLY A 434 -20.83 15.43 5.01
CA GLY A 434 -21.38 16.01 3.78
C GLY A 434 -22.08 14.96 2.90
N PRO A 435 -22.52 15.32 1.69
CA PRO A 435 -23.15 14.37 0.77
C PRO A 435 -22.24 13.22 0.33
N TRP A 436 -20.92 13.43 0.34
CA TRP A 436 -19.95 12.47 -0.20
C TRP A 436 -19.11 11.76 0.86
N ALA A 437 -19.55 11.82 2.12
CA ALA A 437 -18.85 11.26 3.26
C ALA A 437 -17.47 11.88 3.57
N GLU A 438 -17.32 13.18 3.32
CA GLU A 438 -16.05 13.94 3.41
C GLU A 438 -15.44 14.04 4.83
N ARG A 439 -16.09 13.45 5.85
CA ARG A 439 -15.51 13.29 7.18
C ARG A 439 -14.45 12.19 7.24
N TYR A 440 -14.50 11.22 6.33
CA TYR A 440 -13.61 10.07 6.39
C TYR A 440 -12.57 10.11 5.28
N GLN A 441 -11.48 9.40 5.51
CA GLN A 441 -10.46 9.08 4.52
C GLN A 441 -10.38 7.57 4.39
N LEU A 442 -9.97 7.08 3.22
CA LEU A 442 -9.82 5.66 2.95
C LEU A 442 -8.33 5.36 2.71
N SER A 443 -7.83 4.33 3.39
CA SER A 443 -6.53 3.72 3.09
C SER A 443 -6.73 2.24 2.85
N LEU A 444 -6.19 1.73 1.74
CA LEU A 444 -6.28 0.33 1.36
C LEU A 444 -4.96 -0.35 1.70
N VAL A 445 -5.04 -1.50 2.36
CA VAL A 445 -3.89 -2.33 2.72
C VAL A 445 -4.01 -3.64 1.96
N SER A 446 -3.04 -3.91 1.11
CA SER A 446 -3.05 -5.09 0.23
C SER A 446 -2.38 -6.28 0.91
N PRO A 447 -2.82 -7.52 0.59
CA PRO A 447 -2.09 -8.73 0.96
C PRO A 447 -0.76 -8.82 0.17
N SER A 448 0.07 -9.78 0.54
CA SER A 448 1.50 -9.78 0.21
C SER A 448 1.94 -10.99 -0.61
N ILE A 449 3.13 -10.92 -1.20
CA ILE A 449 3.77 -12.06 -1.87
C ILE A 449 4.39 -13.03 -0.88
N VAL A 450 4.92 -12.53 0.25
CA VAL A 450 5.44 -13.40 1.32
C VAL A 450 4.39 -14.41 1.76
N PRO A 451 4.71 -15.72 1.84
CA PRO A 451 3.73 -16.78 2.02
C PRO A 451 3.25 -16.91 3.48
N ASN A 452 3.00 -15.79 4.17
CA ASN A 452 2.25 -15.82 5.44
C ASN A 452 0.79 -16.26 5.21
N TYR A 453 0.26 -15.98 4.02
CA TYR A 453 -0.96 -16.56 3.46
C TYR A 453 -0.67 -16.98 2.02
N PHE A 454 -1.68 -17.17 1.17
CA PHE A 454 -1.40 -17.33 -0.25
C PHE A 454 -0.81 -16.03 -0.83
N PRO A 455 0.30 -16.12 -1.60
CA PRO A 455 0.90 -14.97 -2.27
C PRO A 455 -0.12 -14.28 -3.15
N SER A 456 -0.21 -12.95 -3.05
CA SER A 456 -1.27 -12.19 -3.70
C SER A 456 -0.80 -10.90 -4.36
N ILE A 457 -1.50 -10.53 -5.44
CA ILE A 457 -1.35 -9.25 -6.14
C ILE A 457 -2.72 -8.65 -6.43
N ARG A 458 -2.77 -7.32 -6.59
CA ARG A 458 -4.03 -6.61 -6.87
C ARG A 458 -3.92 -5.74 -8.10
N VAL A 459 -4.87 -5.89 -9.01
CA VAL A 459 -5.01 -4.99 -10.18
C VAL A 459 -6.21 -4.09 -9.95
N PHE A 460 -5.94 -2.80 -9.80
CA PHE A 460 -6.96 -1.77 -9.65
C PHE A 460 -7.41 -1.26 -11.00
N GLU A 461 -8.69 -0.86 -11.07
CA GLU A 461 -9.25 -0.14 -12.21
C GLU A 461 -9.69 1.26 -11.79
N TYR A 462 -9.54 2.21 -12.70
CA TYR A 462 -9.90 3.60 -12.49
C TYR A 462 -10.50 4.24 -13.74
N ASN A 463 -11.35 5.23 -13.52
CA ASN A 463 -12.09 5.90 -14.57
C ASN A 463 -11.18 6.76 -15.46
N ILE A 464 -11.05 6.41 -16.75
CA ILE A 464 -10.28 7.18 -17.74
C ILE A 464 -11.14 8.04 -18.67
N THR A 465 -12.41 8.28 -18.34
CA THR A 465 -13.33 9.08 -19.17
C THR A 465 -12.71 10.45 -19.47
N GLY A 466 -12.54 10.78 -20.75
CA GLY A 466 -11.91 12.02 -21.22
C GLY A 466 -10.37 12.03 -21.17
N LEU A 467 -9.74 10.90 -20.87
CA LEU A 467 -8.28 10.69 -20.86
C LEU A 467 -7.83 9.60 -21.86
N GLU A 468 -8.72 9.10 -22.72
CA GLU A 468 -8.47 8.00 -23.64
C GLU A 468 -7.35 8.29 -24.67
N HIS A 469 -7.07 9.58 -24.88
CA HIS A 469 -6.03 10.09 -25.77
C HIS A 469 -4.96 10.90 -25.02
N ALA A 470 -4.90 10.79 -23.68
CA ALA A 470 -3.84 11.44 -22.92
C ALA A 470 -2.49 10.81 -23.25
N ALA A 471 -1.43 11.63 -23.28
CA ALA A 471 -0.07 11.13 -23.44
C ALA A 471 0.25 10.17 -22.28
N THR A 472 0.92 9.07 -22.60
CA THR A 472 1.39 8.13 -21.58
C THR A 472 2.70 8.61 -20.97
N TRP A 473 3.07 8.05 -19.80
CA TRP A 473 4.36 8.33 -19.18
C TRP A 473 5.53 8.09 -20.15
N VAL A 474 5.50 6.98 -20.90
CA VAL A 474 6.56 6.59 -21.83
C VAL A 474 6.68 7.53 -23.03
N ASP A 475 5.57 8.14 -23.49
CA ASP A 475 5.61 9.15 -24.56
C ASP A 475 6.43 10.37 -24.12
N THR A 476 6.26 10.79 -22.86
CA THR A 476 6.96 11.97 -22.32
C THR A 476 8.41 11.71 -21.98
N THR A 477 8.74 10.58 -21.34
CA THR A 477 10.12 10.28 -20.94
C THR A 477 11.02 10.03 -22.15
N ARG A 478 10.52 9.34 -23.18
CA ARG A 478 11.30 9.12 -24.41
C ARG A 478 11.45 10.38 -25.24
N ALA A 479 10.47 11.28 -25.22
CA ALA A 479 10.58 12.58 -25.88
C ALA A 479 11.58 13.50 -25.17
N SER A 480 11.62 13.50 -23.83
CA SER A 480 12.64 14.23 -23.08
C SER A 480 14.04 13.68 -23.33
N ASP A 481 14.21 12.35 -23.36
CA ASP A 481 15.50 11.73 -23.65
C ASP A 481 16.00 12.07 -25.05
N ALA A 482 15.12 12.05 -26.06
CA ALA A 482 15.47 12.47 -27.41
C ALA A 482 15.87 13.95 -27.48
N ASN A 483 15.18 14.83 -26.75
CA ASN A 483 15.53 16.26 -26.69
C ASN A 483 16.85 16.51 -25.93
N LEU A 484 17.13 15.75 -24.87
CA LEU A 484 18.41 15.81 -24.14
C LEU A 484 19.57 15.32 -25.00
N VAL A 485 19.37 14.24 -25.79
CA VAL A 485 20.38 13.77 -26.76
C VAL A 485 20.66 14.83 -27.81
N LEU A 486 19.62 15.47 -28.37
CA LEU A 486 19.77 16.57 -29.33
C LEU A 486 20.44 17.82 -28.74
N GLN A 487 20.23 18.11 -27.45
CA GLN A 487 20.94 19.19 -26.75
C GLN A 487 22.40 18.82 -26.47
N SER A 488 22.69 17.56 -26.13
CA SER A 488 24.06 17.09 -25.91
C SER A 488 24.91 17.05 -27.19
N ASP A 489 24.27 16.92 -28.36
CA ASP A 489 24.94 17.02 -29.67
C ASP A 489 25.21 18.48 -30.10
N LEU A 490 24.64 19.47 -29.39
CA LEU A 490 24.75 20.90 -29.71
C LEU A 490 25.54 21.73 -28.70
N GLU A 491 25.83 21.20 -27.51
CA GLU A 491 26.54 21.94 -26.46
C GLU A 491 27.87 21.27 -26.10
N GLY A 492 28.93 21.75 -26.74
CA GLY A 492 30.30 21.52 -26.29
C GLY A 492 30.59 22.31 -25.02
N ASN A 493 30.72 21.59 -23.90
CA ASN A 493 31.57 21.88 -22.75
C ASN A 493 31.54 23.32 -22.18
N ASP A 494 30.54 23.62 -21.36
CA ASP A 494 30.66 24.66 -20.32
C ASP A 494 30.37 24.06 -18.93
N GLU A 495 31.44 23.98 -18.15
CA GLU A 495 31.47 23.50 -16.76
C GLU A 495 30.96 24.64 -15.86
N LEU A 496 29.70 24.55 -15.40
CA LEU A 496 29.13 25.51 -14.45
C LEU A 496 29.47 25.09 -13.01
N GLU A 497 30.52 25.69 -12.45
CA GLU A 497 30.80 25.69 -11.01
C GLU A 497 29.63 26.34 -10.24
N PHE A 498 28.97 25.58 -9.37
CA PHE A 498 27.95 26.09 -8.46
C PHE A 498 28.60 26.55 -7.15
N THR A 499 28.84 27.84 -7.00
CA THR A 499 29.20 28.46 -5.72
C THR A 499 27.91 28.81 -4.94
N PRO A 500 27.71 28.30 -3.70
CA PRO A 500 26.59 28.72 -2.89
C PRO A 500 26.94 30.07 -2.24
N ASP A 501 26.33 31.15 -2.71
CA ASP A 501 26.46 32.44 -2.02
C ASP A 501 25.10 33.16 -1.92
N SER A 502 24.56 33.17 -0.70
CA SER A 502 23.74 34.25 -0.17
C SER A 502 23.45 34.00 1.32
N ASP A 503 24.50 34.13 2.14
CA ASP A 503 24.34 34.55 3.53
C ASP A 503 23.86 36.01 3.54
N VAL A 504 22.65 36.25 4.04
CA VAL A 504 22.16 37.62 4.29
C VAL A 504 22.84 38.17 5.56
N PRO A 505 23.41 39.38 5.55
CA PRO A 505 24.34 39.82 6.60
C PRO A 505 23.60 40.25 7.87
N ILE A 506 24.00 39.72 9.01
CA ILE A 506 23.63 40.28 10.32
C ILE A 506 24.69 41.31 10.71
N ASP A 507 24.30 42.59 10.63
CA ASP A 507 25.09 43.75 11.05
C ASP A 507 25.53 43.64 12.52
N SER A 508 26.84 43.51 12.72
CA SER A 508 27.48 43.60 14.02
C SER A 508 28.04 45.02 14.25
N SER A 509 27.25 45.89 14.86
CA SER A 509 27.76 47.13 15.47
C SER A 509 27.54 47.10 16.99
N GLY A 510 28.66 46.95 17.71
CA GLY A 510 28.67 46.82 19.17
C GLY A 510 28.44 48.13 19.92
N LYS A 511 27.77 48.04 21.08
CA LYS A 511 27.98 48.94 22.23
C LYS A 511 27.75 48.19 23.55
N LYS A 512 28.84 47.94 24.28
CA LYS A 512 28.84 47.45 25.66
C LYS A 512 28.07 48.41 26.57
N ARG A 513 26.99 47.95 27.20
CA ARG A 513 26.48 48.49 28.47
C ARG A 513 26.04 47.37 29.41
N LYS A 514 26.73 47.26 30.55
CA LYS A 514 26.37 46.41 31.70
C LYS A 514 25.02 46.90 32.26
N GLY A 515 24.05 46.00 32.44
CA GLY A 515 22.77 46.31 33.08
C GLY A 515 21.96 45.06 33.44
N LYS A 516 21.66 44.92 34.73
CA LYS A 516 21.01 43.81 35.44
C LYS A 516 19.70 43.27 34.83
N GLY A 517 19.63 41.93 34.71
CA GLY A 517 18.49 41.07 35.09
C GLY A 517 17.10 41.37 34.53
N LYS A 518 16.71 40.66 33.44
CA LYS A 518 15.32 40.25 33.17
C LYS A 518 15.32 38.87 32.52
N LYS A 519 14.51 37.95 33.06
CA LYS A 519 14.27 36.60 32.50
C LYS A 519 13.77 36.73 31.05
N GLY A 520 14.56 36.26 30.08
CA GLY A 520 14.15 36.18 28.69
C GLY A 520 13.03 35.16 28.52
N LYS A 521 11.93 35.55 27.89
CA LYS A 521 10.96 34.59 27.35
C LYS A 521 11.66 33.78 26.27
N LYS A 522 11.48 32.45 26.29
CA LYS A 522 11.91 31.55 25.22
C LYS A 522 11.34 32.05 23.87
N PRO A 523 12.04 31.85 22.74
CA PRO A 523 11.46 32.06 21.41
C PRO A 523 10.14 31.30 21.33
N LYS A 524 9.10 31.92 20.76
CA LYS A 524 7.86 31.21 20.45
C LYS A 524 8.13 30.37 19.21
N ASP A 525 7.84 29.07 19.29
CA ASP A 525 7.94 28.19 18.13
C ASP A 525 7.04 28.72 17.00
N PRO A 526 7.47 28.62 15.72
CA PRO A 526 6.67 29.08 14.60
C PRO A 526 5.33 28.33 14.56
N PRO A 527 4.22 29.02 14.22
CA PRO A 527 2.92 28.39 14.13
C PRO A 527 2.89 27.34 13.00
N VAL A 528 2.20 26.23 13.24
CA VAL A 528 1.94 25.18 12.24
C VAL A 528 1.20 25.79 11.06
N HIS A 529 1.74 25.65 9.85
CA HIS A 529 1.08 26.12 8.64
C HIS A 529 0.08 25.08 8.14
N VAL A 530 -1.16 25.16 8.66
CA VAL A 530 -2.25 24.31 8.17
C VAL A 530 -2.60 24.74 6.74
N PRO A 531 -2.60 23.81 5.76
CA PRO A 531 -2.96 24.14 4.39
C PRO A 531 -4.42 24.59 4.29
N ASP A 532 -4.70 25.50 3.36
CA ASP A 532 -6.08 25.86 3.05
C ASP A 532 -6.78 24.66 2.39
N GLY A 533 -7.97 24.36 2.90
CA GLY A 533 -8.86 23.37 2.31
C GLY A 533 -9.48 23.85 1.00
N PRO A 534 -10.11 22.95 0.22
CA PRO A 534 -10.84 23.37 -0.96
C PRO A 534 -11.95 24.36 -0.58
N SER A 535 -12.28 25.27 -1.51
CA SER A 535 -13.43 26.16 -1.32
C SER A 535 -14.68 25.33 -1.01
N LYS A 536 -15.55 25.84 -0.13
CA LYS A 536 -16.81 25.19 0.27
C LYS A 536 -17.75 24.89 -0.89
N THR A 537 -17.54 25.51 -2.05
CA THR A 537 -18.31 25.30 -3.28
C THR A 537 -17.67 24.29 -4.23
N THR A 538 -16.43 23.88 -4.00
CA THR A 538 -15.71 22.90 -4.83
C THR A 538 -16.30 21.52 -4.58
N PRO A 539 -16.61 20.73 -5.63
CA PRO A 539 -16.94 19.32 -5.45
C PRO A 539 -15.76 18.58 -4.82
N PRO A 540 -15.98 17.48 -4.09
CA PRO A 540 -14.87 16.70 -3.55
C PRO A 540 -14.12 15.97 -4.67
N GLY A 541 -12.93 15.50 -4.35
CA GLY A 541 -12.05 14.83 -5.29
C GLY A 541 -12.51 13.42 -5.67
N PRO A 542 -11.74 12.75 -6.56
CA PRO A 542 -12.13 11.46 -7.14
C PRO A 542 -12.31 10.32 -6.13
N ALA A 543 -11.70 10.42 -4.93
CA ALA A 543 -11.91 9.46 -3.84
C ALA A 543 -13.36 9.45 -3.30
N TYR A 544 -14.09 10.55 -3.48
CA TYR A 544 -15.38 10.78 -2.81
C TYR A 544 -16.57 10.77 -3.76
N SER A 545 -16.36 11.23 -4.99
CA SER A 545 -17.42 11.40 -5.98
C SER A 545 -16.92 10.88 -7.34
N PRO A 546 -17.72 10.03 -8.03
CA PRO A 546 -17.36 9.46 -9.33
C PRO A 546 -17.04 10.54 -10.36
N GLN A 547 -15.80 10.53 -10.84
CA GLN A 547 -15.27 11.42 -11.87
C GLN A 547 -14.03 10.76 -12.52
N PRO A 548 -13.37 11.36 -13.52
CA PRO A 548 -12.10 10.84 -14.02
C PRO A 548 -11.10 10.65 -12.88
N LEU A 549 -10.33 9.56 -12.93
CA LEU A 549 -9.37 9.10 -11.93
C LEU A 549 -9.96 8.55 -10.63
N THR A 550 -11.29 8.40 -10.53
CA THR A 550 -11.92 7.63 -9.45
C THR A 550 -11.61 6.15 -9.61
N PHE A 551 -11.21 5.48 -8.54
CA PHE A 551 -11.08 4.01 -8.52
C PHE A 551 -12.46 3.35 -8.60
N THR A 552 -12.63 2.46 -9.58
CA THR A 552 -13.92 1.81 -9.88
C THR A 552 -14.02 0.43 -9.28
N GLY A 553 -12.89 -0.28 -9.15
CA GLY A 553 -12.84 -1.60 -8.56
C GLY A 553 -11.44 -2.18 -8.57
N PHE A 554 -11.29 -3.41 -8.09
CA PHE A 554 -10.07 -4.18 -8.26
C PHE A 554 -10.38 -5.68 -8.40
N THR A 555 -9.43 -6.39 -8.99
CA THR A 555 -9.34 -7.85 -8.99
C THR A 555 -8.14 -8.26 -8.15
N GLN A 556 -8.39 -9.10 -7.13
CA GLN A 556 -7.35 -9.72 -6.32
C GLN A 556 -7.02 -11.09 -6.89
N TYR A 557 -5.74 -11.31 -7.15
CA TYR A 557 -5.22 -12.59 -7.57
C TYR A 557 -4.42 -13.21 -6.44
N TYR A 558 -4.46 -14.53 -6.34
CA TYR A 558 -3.70 -15.32 -5.38
C TYR A 558 -3.06 -16.54 -6.05
N ALA A 559 -1.94 -17.01 -5.51
CA ALA A 559 -1.29 -18.25 -5.93
C ALA A 559 -1.57 -19.34 -4.88
N ASN A 560 -2.39 -20.33 -5.22
CA ASN A 560 -2.72 -21.44 -4.33
C ASN A 560 -1.51 -22.37 -4.15
N LEU A 561 -0.63 -22.04 -3.19
CA LEU A 561 0.59 -22.80 -2.94
C LEU A 561 0.34 -24.24 -2.50
N THR A 562 -0.81 -24.52 -1.87
CA THR A 562 -1.20 -25.89 -1.51
C THR A 562 -1.32 -26.75 -2.76
N TYR A 563 -1.96 -26.23 -3.82
CA TYR A 563 -2.06 -26.87 -5.11
C TYR A 563 -0.74 -26.84 -5.90
N ILE A 564 -0.11 -25.66 -6.00
CA ILE A 564 1.07 -25.45 -6.85
C ILE A 564 2.27 -26.26 -6.36
N ASN A 565 2.50 -26.34 -5.05
CA ASN A 565 3.63 -27.12 -4.52
C ASN A 565 3.45 -28.62 -4.76
N ASN A 566 2.22 -29.16 -4.76
CA ASN A 566 1.90 -30.57 -5.03
C ASN A 566 2.68 -31.60 -4.19
N ASP A 567 3.22 -31.20 -3.03
CA ASP A 567 4.23 -31.98 -2.34
C ASP A 567 3.80 -32.48 -0.96
N LEU A 568 2.57 -32.27 -0.49
CA LEU A 568 2.17 -32.61 0.90
C LEU A 568 1.26 -33.84 1.02
N THR A 569 1.55 -34.74 1.96
CA THR A 569 0.74 -35.95 2.29
C THR A 569 -0.54 -35.59 3.09
N GLU A 570 -1.56 -36.45 3.04
CA GLU A 570 -2.74 -36.31 3.92
C GLU A 570 -2.44 -36.69 5.38
N LYS A 571 -3.22 -36.12 6.32
CA LYS A 571 -2.97 -35.83 7.75
C LYS A 571 -2.49 -36.96 8.70
N GLU A 572 -1.79 -36.55 9.78
CA GLU A 572 -1.93 -37.05 11.16
C GLU A 572 -2.07 -35.85 12.14
N ASP A 573 -3.01 -35.93 13.09
CA ASP A 573 -3.57 -34.80 13.87
C ASP A 573 -2.72 -34.27 15.08
N LEU A 574 -2.86 -32.94 15.32
CA LEU A 574 -2.75 -32.12 16.56
C LEU A 574 -1.36 -31.78 17.17
N ASP A 575 -1.10 -30.48 17.41
CA ASP A 575 -1.12 -29.83 18.76
C ASP A 575 -0.76 -28.32 18.72
N GLU A 576 -1.33 -27.56 19.66
CA GLU A 576 -1.15 -26.10 19.86
C GLU A 576 0.24 -25.73 20.43
N MET A 577 1.00 -24.84 19.76
CA MET A 577 2.15 -24.13 20.34
C MET A 577 2.29 -22.68 19.83
N LYS A 578 2.93 -21.82 20.64
CA LYS A 578 3.08 -20.36 20.48
C LYS A 578 4.08 -19.92 19.39
N TRP A 579 3.95 -20.43 18.17
CA TRP A 579 4.68 -20.04 16.96
C TRP A 579 3.83 -20.50 15.76
N ASP A 580 3.73 -19.72 14.68
CA ASP A 580 2.93 -20.13 13.51
C ASP A 580 3.77 -21.08 12.63
N SER A 581 3.87 -22.34 13.06
CA SER A 581 4.56 -23.40 12.30
C SER A 581 3.87 -23.73 10.97
N GLY A 582 2.73 -23.08 10.71
CA GLY A 582 1.89 -23.26 9.55
C GLY A 582 1.12 -24.56 9.53
N ARG A 583 0.04 -24.55 8.75
CA ARG A 583 -0.99 -25.60 8.68
C ARG A 583 -0.46 -26.95 8.17
N HIS A 584 0.80 -26.99 7.76
CA HIS A 584 1.42 -28.16 7.17
C HIS A 584 2.64 -28.65 7.97
N SER A 585 2.91 -28.08 9.15
CA SER A 585 4.05 -28.46 10.00
C SER A 585 4.13 -29.95 10.35
N ASP A 586 2.97 -30.61 10.50
CA ASP A 586 2.80 -32.03 10.75
C ASP A 586 3.02 -32.91 9.50
N LYS A 587 2.90 -32.32 8.31
CA LYS A 587 2.94 -33.05 7.03
C LYS A 587 4.36 -33.30 6.56
N LYS A 588 4.52 -34.40 5.80
CA LYS A 588 5.78 -34.76 5.17
C LYS A 588 5.69 -34.59 3.65
N PRO A 589 6.81 -34.27 2.99
CA PRO A 589 6.87 -34.28 1.55
C PRO A 589 6.48 -35.64 0.95
N LYS A 590 5.54 -35.66 0.00
CA LYS A 590 5.12 -36.82 -0.81
C LYS A 590 6.28 -37.35 -1.66
N HIS A 591 7.15 -36.45 -2.12
CA HIS A 591 8.23 -36.75 -3.05
C HIS A 591 9.60 -36.46 -2.42
N GLU A 592 10.62 -37.24 -2.77
CA GLU A 592 11.99 -37.02 -2.29
C GLU A 592 12.57 -35.69 -2.84
N LYS A 593 12.20 -35.36 -4.09
CA LYS A 593 12.51 -34.08 -4.75
C LYS A 593 11.20 -33.35 -5.04
N PRO A 594 11.15 -32.02 -4.87
CA PRO A 594 9.94 -31.25 -5.14
C PRO A 594 9.43 -31.44 -6.58
N ARG A 595 8.12 -31.57 -6.76
CA ARG A 595 7.47 -31.73 -8.09
C ARG A 595 6.27 -30.77 -8.21
N PRO A 596 6.52 -29.45 -8.22
CA PRO A 596 5.43 -28.49 -8.27
C PRO A 596 4.71 -28.53 -9.63
N ASN A 597 3.43 -28.17 -9.60
CA ASN A 597 2.63 -27.88 -10.78
C ASN A 597 3.11 -26.56 -11.42
N GLU A 598 2.54 -26.23 -12.58
CA GLU A 598 2.79 -24.95 -13.23
C GLU A 598 2.34 -23.80 -12.32
N PHE A 599 3.21 -22.80 -12.17
CA PHE A 599 2.88 -21.64 -11.35
C PHE A 599 1.90 -20.73 -12.11
N THR A 600 0.78 -20.43 -11.48
CA THR A 600 -0.17 -19.45 -11.98
C THR A 600 -0.83 -18.71 -10.83
N PHE A 601 -1.24 -17.48 -11.11
CA PHE A 601 -2.21 -16.77 -10.29
C PHE A 601 -3.63 -17.08 -10.76
N GLU A 602 -4.53 -17.20 -9.80
CA GLU A 602 -5.97 -17.34 -10.00
C GLU A 602 -6.68 -16.13 -9.41
N VAL A 603 -7.91 -15.83 -9.85
CA VAL A 603 -8.72 -14.78 -9.24
C VAL A 603 -9.25 -15.29 -7.91
N GLU A 604 -8.91 -14.59 -6.82
CA GLU A 604 -9.51 -14.88 -5.51
C GLU A 604 -10.91 -14.25 -5.42
N TYR A 605 -10.98 -12.95 -5.68
CA TYR A 605 -12.24 -12.22 -5.80
C TYR A 605 -12.05 -10.93 -6.60
N ASN A 606 -13.15 -10.38 -7.09
CA ASN A 606 -13.18 -9.08 -7.72
C ASN A 606 -14.32 -8.25 -7.12
N THR A 607 -14.15 -6.93 -7.04
CA THR A 607 -15.18 -6.07 -6.42
C THR A 607 -16.39 -5.83 -7.30
N PHE A 608 -16.31 -6.12 -8.61
CA PHE A 608 -17.34 -5.81 -9.59
C PHE A 608 -18.55 -6.75 -9.51
N GLU A 609 -18.29 -8.02 -9.26
CA GLU A 609 -19.29 -9.10 -9.26
C GLU A 609 -19.54 -9.70 -7.87
N ASP A 610 -18.89 -9.15 -6.83
CA ASP A 610 -19.03 -9.62 -5.46
C ASP A 610 -20.47 -9.41 -4.93
N LYS A 611 -21.22 -10.51 -4.85
CA LYS A 611 -22.62 -10.54 -4.40
C LYS A 611 -22.79 -10.12 -2.93
N ILE A 612 -21.73 -10.14 -2.11
CA ILE A 612 -21.78 -9.84 -0.67
C ILE A 612 -21.36 -8.38 -0.43
N TYR A 613 -20.20 -7.98 -0.95
CA TYR A 613 -19.70 -6.62 -0.85
C TYR A 613 -20.48 -5.62 -1.70
N LYS A 614 -21.03 -6.01 -2.85
CA LYS A 614 -21.89 -5.14 -3.68
C LYS A 614 -21.30 -3.73 -3.87
N LEU A 615 -19.99 -3.62 -4.07
CA LEU A 615 -19.28 -2.35 -4.24
C LEU A 615 -19.44 -1.86 -5.68
N LYS A 616 -20.14 -0.74 -5.88
CA LYS A 616 -20.33 -0.14 -7.21
C LYS A 616 -19.10 0.63 -7.70
N ASP A 617 -18.34 1.16 -6.75
CA ASP A 617 -17.10 1.89 -6.93
C ASP A 617 -16.27 1.79 -5.64
N LEU A 618 -15.04 2.30 -5.68
CA LEU A 618 -14.15 2.34 -4.52
C LEU A 618 -14.17 3.71 -3.82
N THR A 619 -15.29 4.45 -3.89
CA THR A 619 -15.40 5.73 -3.18
C THR A 619 -15.47 5.54 -1.67
N VAL A 620 -15.06 6.57 -0.92
CA VAL A 620 -15.11 6.59 0.55
C VAL A 620 -16.53 6.26 1.06
N LYS A 621 -17.57 6.74 0.37
CA LYS A 621 -18.97 6.47 0.73
C LYS A 621 -19.31 4.98 0.61
N SER A 622 -18.86 4.30 -0.45
CA SER A 622 -19.06 2.87 -0.67
C SER A 622 -18.38 2.03 0.42
N PHE A 623 -17.15 2.38 0.80
CA PHE A 623 -16.44 1.71 1.89
C PHE A 623 -17.04 1.95 3.27
N ILE A 624 -17.60 3.13 3.56
CA ILE A 624 -18.35 3.35 4.81
C ILE A 624 -19.58 2.47 4.87
N HIS A 625 -20.30 2.32 3.74
CA HIS A 625 -21.46 1.45 3.69
C HIS A 625 -21.06 -0.03 3.88
N LEU A 626 -19.96 -0.47 3.26
CA LEU A 626 -19.40 -1.80 3.47
C LEU A 626 -18.98 -2.02 4.93
N GLY A 627 -18.17 -1.12 5.49
CA GLY A 627 -17.72 -1.17 6.89
C GLY A 627 -18.90 -1.24 7.85
N HIS A 628 -19.92 -0.39 7.67
CA HIS A 628 -21.13 -0.44 8.50
C HIS A 628 -21.78 -1.83 8.49
N ARG A 629 -21.95 -2.46 7.32
CA ARG A 629 -22.53 -3.81 7.19
C ARG A 629 -21.66 -4.87 7.86
N ILE A 630 -20.34 -4.79 7.70
CA ILE A 630 -19.39 -5.70 8.37
C ILE A 630 -19.48 -5.56 9.91
N GLY A 631 -19.57 -4.33 10.41
CA GLY A 631 -19.62 -4.01 11.84
C GLY A 631 -20.90 -4.43 12.56
N GLN A 632 -21.99 -4.77 11.85
CA GLN A 632 -23.24 -5.16 12.52
C GLN A 632 -23.19 -6.56 13.14
N THR A 633 -23.86 -6.75 14.27
CA THR A 633 -24.10 -8.06 14.90
C THR A 633 -25.60 -8.39 14.79
N SER A 634 -25.99 -9.39 14.01
CA SER A 634 -27.39 -9.75 13.65
C SER A 634 -28.39 -9.72 14.83
N PRO A 635 -29.55 -9.03 14.73
CA PRO A 635 -30.76 -9.65 14.16
C PRO A 635 -31.69 -8.70 13.35
N LYS A 636 -31.20 -7.58 12.79
CA LYS A 636 -32.06 -6.56 12.14
C LYS A 636 -31.98 -6.46 10.61
N SER A 637 -31.18 -7.28 9.92
CA SER A 637 -31.13 -7.27 8.46
C SER A 637 -32.11 -8.31 7.90
N GLU A 638 -33.39 -7.95 7.79
CA GLU A 638 -34.42 -8.75 7.12
C GLU A 638 -34.43 -8.57 5.58
N SER A 639 -33.41 -7.92 5.00
CA SER A 639 -33.41 -7.55 3.56
C SER A 639 -32.29 -8.16 2.71
N ASP A 640 -31.46 -9.06 3.25
CA ASP A 640 -30.50 -9.82 2.43
C ASP A 640 -30.84 -11.31 2.58
N VAL A 641 -31.78 -11.76 1.74
CA VAL A 641 -32.31 -13.12 1.68
C VAL A 641 -31.82 -13.77 0.37
N ASP A 642 -31.37 -15.01 0.53
CA ASP A 642 -31.01 -16.05 -0.45
C ASP A 642 -29.55 -16.14 -1.00
N ASP A 643 -29.13 -17.40 -1.23
CA ASP A 643 -27.83 -17.94 -1.68
C ASP A 643 -26.63 -17.89 -0.73
N PHE A 644 -26.62 -18.73 0.31
CA PHE A 644 -25.36 -19.30 0.83
C PHE A 644 -25.41 -20.84 0.82
N GLU A 645 -26.37 -21.46 0.12
CA GLU A 645 -26.54 -22.91 0.12
C GLU A 645 -26.25 -23.59 -1.24
N ASP A 646 -25.94 -22.87 -2.34
CA ASP A 646 -25.88 -23.49 -3.68
C ASP A 646 -24.59 -23.25 -4.51
N GLU A 647 -23.42 -22.98 -3.93
CA GLU A 647 -22.16 -22.81 -4.72
C GLU A 647 -21.01 -23.78 -4.36
N ASP A 648 -21.24 -24.83 -3.55
CA ASP A 648 -20.19 -25.78 -3.15
C ASP A 648 -20.44 -27.26 -3.57
N ASP A 649 -21.34 -27.54 -4.53
CA ASP A 649 -21.71 -28.93 -4.91
C ASP A 649 -21.54 -29.23 -6.41
N ASP A 650 -20.44 -28.77 -7.03
CA ASP A 650 -19.99 -29.24 -8.35
C ASP A 650 -18.57 -29.82 -8.28
N ASP A 651 -18.36 -30.81 -7.40
CA ASP A 651 -17.27 -31.77 -7.56
C ASP A 651 -17.78 -32.93 -8.43
N GLU A 652 -17.57 -32.83 -9.74
CA GLU A 652 -17.71 -33.97 -10.65
C GLU A 652 -16.59 -34.99 -10.34
N ASP A 653 -16.90 -35.95 -9.47
CA ASP A 653 -16.14 -37.19 -9.32
C ASP A 653 -16.26 -38.01 -10.62
N VAL A 654 -15.27 -37.84 -11.49
CA VAL A 654 -15.04 -38.74 -12.62
C VAL A 654 -14.15 -39.88 -12.13
N ASP A 655 -14.76 -41.00 -11.71
CA ASP A 655 -14.08 -42.28 -11.84
C ASP A 655 -15.09 -43.40 -12.16
N ALA A 656 -14.97 -43.89 -13.38
CA ALA A 656 -15.60 -45.10 -13.87
C ALA A 656 -14.86 -46.32 -13.30
N HIS A 657 -15.58 -47.31 -12.79
CA HIS A 657 -15.44 -48.73 -13.20
C HIS A 657 -16.47 -49.65 -12.50
N ASP A 658 -17.24 -50.32 -13.36
CA ASP A 658 -17.78 -51.69 -13.30
C ASP A 658 -18.84 -52.17 -12.28
N LEU A 659 -20.04 -52.37 -12.87
CA LEU A 659 -20.84 -53.62 -13.01
C LEU A 659 -21.63 -54.24 -11.83
N GLU A 660 -22.93 -54.36 -12.14
CA GLU A 660 -23.87 -55.48 -11.84
C GLU A 660 -24.30 -55.69 -10.38
N ASP A 661 -25.59 -55.42 -10.06
CA ASP A 661 -26.62 -56.47 -10.07
C ASP A 661 -28.03 -55.94 -9.71
N GLU A 662 -29.02 -56.67 -10.24
CA GLU A 662 -30.44 -56.36 -10.32
C GLU A 662 -31.25 -56.52 -9.00
N GLN A 663 -32.52 -56.09 -9.12
CA GLN A 663 -33.74 -56.74 -8.61
C GLN A 663 -34.49 -56.15 -7.39
N GLU A 664 -35.57 -55.45 -7.77
CA GLU A 664 -36.98 -55.81 -7.51
C GLU A 664 -37.72 -55.44 -6.20
N ARG A 665 -38.93 -54.90 -6.45
CA ARG A 665 -40.20 -54.87 -5.68
C ARG A 665 -40.40 -53.72 -4.68
N ALA A 666 -41.40 -52.84 -4.78
CA ALA A 666 -42.83 -52.86 -5.18
C ALA A 666 -43.77 -52.75 -3.96
N SER A 667 -44.74 -51.82 -4.09
CA SER A 667 -46.07 -51.76 -3.42
C SER A 667 -46.07 -51.49 -1.90
N ASP A 668 -47.06 -50.86 -1.28
CA ASP A 668 -48.38 -50.37 -1.68
C ASP A 668 -48.91 -49.35 -0.65
N SER A 669 -50.06 -48.76 -0.98
CA SER A 669 -51.07 -47.98 -0.24
C SER A 669 -51.33 -48.39 1.22
N SER A 670 -52.10 -47.72 2.08
CA SER A 670 -53.29 -46.86 1.95
C SER A 670 -53.75 -46.46 3.37
N ASP A 671 -54.18 -45.22 3.53
CA ASP A 671 -55.48 -44.80 4.11
C ASP A 671 -55.92 -45.28 5.52
N ASP A 672 -56.18 -44.30 6.41
CA ASP A 672 -57.51 -43.95 6.99
C ASP A 672 -57.50 -44.42 8.47
N ASP A 673 -58.07 -43.80 9.49
CA ASP A 673 -59.18 -42.85 9.63
C ASP A 673 -59.27 -42.41 11.14
N ASP A 674 -60.17 -41.46 11.43
CA ASP A 674 -60.94 -41.29 12.69
C ASP A 674 -60.25 -40.66 13.94
N ASP A 675 -60.86 -39.79 14.75
CA ASP A 675 -62.10 -39.00 14.70
C ASP A 675 -62.13 -38.08 15.96
N ASP A 676 -63.08 -37.13 15.96
CA ASP A 676 -63.82 -36.55 17.10
C ASP A 676 -63.37 -35.29 17.87
N ASP A 677 -64.19 -34.25 17.63
CA ASP A 677 -64.95 -33.41 18.58
C ASP A 677 -64.33 -32.16 19.27
N ASP A 678 -64.70 -30.99 18.71
CA ASP A 678 -65.54 -29.93 19.32
C ASP A 678 -65.76 -30.00 20.86
N VAL A 679 -65.76 -28.95 21.70
CA VAL A 679 -66.18 -27.54 21.58
C VAL A 679 -65.77 -26.76 22.85
N ASP A 680 -65.30 -25.53 22.64
CA ASP A 680 -65.71 -24.25 23.26
C ASP A 680 -65.45 -23.86 24.75
N ALA A 681 -65.22 -22.54 24.89
CA ALA A 681 -65.51 -21.62 26.00
C ALA A 681 -64.62 -21.51 27.27
N MET A 682 -63.80 -20.45 27.22
CA MET A 682 -63.72 -19.32 28.18
C MET A 682 -63.44 -19.51 29.69
N LYS A 683 -62.31 -18.88 30.07
CA LYS A 683 -62.11 -17.88 31.16
C LYS A 683 -62.05 -18.32 32.64
N ARG A 684 -60.90 -17.87 33.21
CA ARG A 684 -60.68 -17.10 34.46
C ARG A 684 -60.21 -17.84 35.74
N LYS A 685 -58.92 -17.57 36.03
CA LYS A 685 -58.33 -17.05 37.29
C LYS A 685 -58.70 -17.77 38.61
N GLY A 686 -57.73 -18.51 39.13
CA GLY A 686 -57.55 -18.81 40.55
C GLY A 686 -56.07 -18.69 40.93
N LYS A 687 -55.77 -17.96 42.01
CA LYS A 687 -54.44 -17.48 42.44
C LYS A 687 -53.96 -18.26 43.67
N LYS A 688 -52.63 -18.29 43.88
CA LYS A 688 -51.85 -18.82 45.03
C LYS A 688 -51.56 -20.33 44.92
N GLY A 689 -50.34 -20.84 44.95
CA GLY A 689 -49.04 -20.29 45.35
C GLY A 689 -48.34 -21.37 46.19
N LYS A 690 -47.26 -21.98 45.66
CA LYS A 690 -46.22 -22.70 46.43
C LYS A 690 -45.09 -23.07 45.47
N GLY A 691 -43.90 -22.56 45.75
CA GLY A 691 -42.73 -22.70 44.89
C GLY A 691 -42.17 -24.12 44.86
N LYS A 692 -41.53 -24.46 43.73
CA LYS A 692 -40.50 -25.50 43.62
C LYS A 692 -39.65 -25.25 42.35
N LYS A 693 -38.34 -25.32 42.56
CA LYS A 693 -37.18 -25.15 41.66
C LYS A 693 -37.45 -25.49 40.18
N LYS A 694 -37.23 -24.53 39.27
CA LYS A 694 -37.03 -24.78 37.84
C LYS A 694 -35.54 -25.03 37.55
N LYS A 695 -35.20 -26.24 37.09
CA LYS A 695 -33.97 -26.51 36.35
C LYS A 695 -34.11 -25.84 34.98
N HIS A 696 -33.23 -24.89 34.69
CA HIS A 696 -33.06 -24.36 33.34
C HIS A 696 -32.31 -25.40 32.50
N LYS A 697 -32.98 -25.99 31.50
CA LYS A 697 -32.28 -26.51 30.32
C LYS A 697 -32.16 -25.33 29.35
N GLY A 698 -30.98 -24.71 29.33
CA GLY A 698 -30.64 -23.68 28.35
C GLY A 698 -30.35 -24.36 27.01
N GLY A 699 -31.23 -24.16 26.03
CA GLY A 699 -30.87 -24.37 24.63
C GLY A 699 -29.94 -23.23 24.21
N LYS A 700 -28.72 -23.55 23.80
CA LYS A 700 -27.83 -22.63 23.09
C LYS A 700 -28.54 -22.24 21.78
N LYS A 701 -29.08 -21.02 21.71
CA LYS A 701 -29.44 -20.42 20.42
C LYS A 701 -28.14 -20.09 19.70
N HIS A 702 -27.86 -20.78 18.60
CA HIS A 702 -26.81 -20.37 17.66
C HIS A 702 -27.13 -18.93 17.20
N ARG A 703 -26.21 -18.00 17.47
CA ARG A 703 -26.31 -16.62 17.00
C ARG A 703 -26.01 -16.66 15.50
N LYS A 704 -26.94 -16.25 14.64
CA LYS A 704 -26.68 -16.16 13.18
C LYS A 704 -25.49 -15.22 12.97
N THR A 705 -24.40 -15.76 12.44
CA THR A 705 -23.16 -15.04 12.13
C THR A 705 -23.39 -14.02 11.02
N ASN A 706 -22.70 -12.87 11.06
CA ASN A 706 -22.81 -11.85 10.03
C ASN A 706 -22.08 -12.32 8.76
N ARG A 707 -22.82 -12.54 7.66
CA ARG A 707 -22.28 -13.01 6.38
C ARG A 707 -21.19 -12.08 5.81
N ALA A 708 -21.37 -10.76 5.89
CA ALA A 708 -20.39 -9.80 5.40
C ALA A 708 -19.09 -9.83 6.21
N TRP A 709 -19.17 -10.12 7.52
CA TRP A 709 -17.98 -10.28 8.37
C TRP A 709 -17.20 -11.55 8.05
N LEU A 710 -17.88 -12.69 7.87
CA LEU A 710 -17.22 -13.94 7.49
C LEU A 710 -16.56 -13.83 6.11
N HIS A 711 -17.23 -13.19 5.16
CA HIS A 711 -16.67 -12.92 3.83
C HIS A 711 -15.45 -12.00 3.91
N PHE A 712 -15.49 -10.99 4.79
CA PHE A 712 -14.34 -10.14 5.06
C PHE A 712 -13.16 -10.90 5.64
N LEU A 713 -13.39 -11.75 6.65
CA LEU A 713 -12.31 -12.54 7.25
C LEU A 713 -11.71 -13.55 6.26
N LYS A 714 -12.53 -14.15 5.37
CA LYS A 714 -12.04 -15.04 4.31
C LYS A 714 -10.98 -14.34 3.45
N HIS A 715 -11.31 -13.15 2.93
CA HIS A 715 -10.40 -12.39 2.07
C HIS A 715 -9.24 -11.74 2.85
N ALA A 716 -9.47 -11.33 4.10
CA ALA A 716 -8.41 -10.78 4.95
C ALA A 716 -7.23 -11.74 5.11
N PHE A 717 -7.52 -13.05 5.14
CA PHE A 717 -6.55 -14.13 5.22
C PHE A 717 -6.37 -14.86 3.89
N VAL A 718 -6.68 -14.22 2.77
CA VAL A 718 -6.46 -14.73 1.41
C VAL A 718 -6.97 -16.17 1.22
N SER A 719 -8.17 -16.45 1.74
CA SER A 719 -8.83 -17.76 1.63
C SER A 719 -8.05 -18.95 2.23
N THR A 720 -7.06 -18.74 3.10
CA THR A 720 -6.31 -19.83 3.74
C THR A 720 -7.01 -20.40 4.97
N ALA A 721 -7.87 -19.61 5.62
CA ALA A 721 -8.58 -19.98 6.85
C ALA A 721 -9.79 -20.88 6.56
N SER A 722 -9.99 -21.92 7.37
CA SER A 722 -11.10 -22.86 7.24
C SER A 722 -12.44 -22.22 7.65
N LYS A 723 -13.56 -22.83 7.22
CA LYS A 723 -14.90 -22.37 7.61
C LYS A 723 -15.10 -22.41 9.14
N GLU A 724 -14.48 -23.36 9.84
CA GLU A 724 -14.49 -23.48 11.31
C GLU A 724 -13.68 -22.37 11.95
N GLU A 725 -12.45 -22.13 11.49
CA GLU A 725 -11.57 -21.07 12.00
C GLU A 725 -12.23 -19.70 11.83
N LEU A 726 -12.83 -19.44 10.67
CA LEU A 726 -13.58 -18.20 10.42
C LEU A 726 -14.79 -18.04 11.34
N LYS A 727 -15.48 -19.14 11.69
CA LYS A 727 -16.60 -19.11 12.65
C LYS A 727 -16.12 -18.88 14.08
N ASP A 728 -14.97 -19.41 14.46
CA ASP A 728 -14.38 -19.20 15.79
C ASP A 728 -13.90 -17.75 15.96
N MET A 729 -13.48 -17.08 14.87
CA MET A 729 -13.14 -15.66 14.85
C MET A 729 -14.36 -14.71 14.80
N ALA A 730 -15.60 -15.20 14.62
CA ALA A 730 -16.79 -14.39 14.26
C ALA A 730 -17.84 -14.20 15.35
#